data_AF-A0A443YLZ8-F1
#
_entry.id   AF-A0A443YLZ8-F1
#
_cell.length_a   1.000
_cell.length_b   1.000
_cell.length_c   1.000
_cell.angle_alpha   90.00
_cell.angle_beta   90.00
_cell.angle_gamma   90.00
#
_symmetry.space_group_name_H-M   'P 1'
#
loop_
_entity.id
_entity.type
_entity.pdbx_description
1 polymer ?
#
loop_
_entity_poly.entity_id
_entity_poly.type
_entity_poly.pdbx_seq_one_letter_code
_entity_poly.pdbx_strand_id
1 'polypeptide(L)'
;MCGIASFLSNNKWLDRPDTDWLFTLETAFDDIRNTNDLLEAAVPMTALADHFYELMAFGLHLLLVADPDTRRAVTGIRDTIRNLRNAAAVKLEQGPRTDELEALRETLDDYLWQIDQEVLTNADRTLALMPEALSRNTDARDRQFLAWGTEQVLQAIDKLEVRGRDSAGVAVAFILPRDKDPELALTKEQKTELCDRCSIGNADTRQVLVRKLPDGRTACRFLYKVAQLVGQLGDNGSALRDFIRNDELLWSMSEGLETLNIIAHTRWASNGIISVPNCHPVDGLVEGDISTGLEKTMFVLNGDVDNYRTLVEETVLSKGAHIPSVISTDAKILPVLFHLGVDENGDAEERFRSVLKQCDGSLAVVMQNLSDFDSQFLAQKGSGQSFYIGLTRDGWLVASEAYGMAARARSSYPIAIHQQGGVSVVLKDSDPAGSIPTARYLDSGKSVKLAEEKIEIFSRDIFRGDYTHYIEKEIHEASDSVRNTLHGKYLKKNGGVEFLPEGFGKGPALVKRFRDTDKPIKRIICVGQGTAAVAGMAVAQLLRRTLADTDIRIESYTGSELVGFMGDERMDDVFLIPVSQSGTTTDTNRVVDLCRDRGAWVNCIVNRRNSPLVQKSDSYIYTSNGRDVEMAVASTKAFYSQIAAGKLLSLWLADVLKTMGKKAILTEIQALEALPGKIDEVLTGKDSIAEVAKKYAPVHRYWALVGNGRNCIAAQEVRIKLSELCYKSIPCDVTEDKKHIDLSTEPLTLVMASDLPEMVVMDTVKEVTIFKAHNGSPIVFCAGDETRFDHVAEAVIKVPRVGGGLDFVLETVAGHWWGVCAAKAIDSHAEPFRAARVLLGKVIEDTAKWDRKELLVALNNCIDRIASGATDSALPARVAASLSNYMLWLVNQSEAICASEARLADILTILNKAIEEMTRPIDTIRHQAKTVTVGISRPQG
;
A
#
# COMPACT_ATOMS: atom_id res chain seq x y z
N MET A 1 0.60 -2.43 5.58
CA MET A 1 2.04 -2.48 5.92
C MET A 1 2.19 -1.80 7.25
N CYS A 2 3.25 -2.11 7.99
CA CYS A 2 3.62 -1.24 9.11
C CYS A 2 4.09 0.09 8.52
N GLY A 3 3.65 1.21 9.10
CA GLY A 3 4.03 2.54 8.65
C GLY A 3 4.67 3.30 9.80
N ILE A 4 5.82 3.92 9.58
CA ILE A 4 6.40 4.91 10.50
C ILE A 4 6.30 6.28 9.88
N ALA A 5 5.91 7.27 10.68
CA ALA A 5 6.06 8.68 10.33
C ALA A 5 6.56 9.47 11.55
N SER A 6 7.44 10.44 11.34
CA SER A 6 7.88 11.35 12.40
C SER A 6 8.10 12.77 11.88
N PHE A 7 7.97 13.75 12.77
CA PHE A 7 8.24 15.15 12.50
C PHE A 7 9.07 15.76 13.63
N LEU A 8 10.20 16.35 13.29
CA LEU A 8 11.03 17.16 14.19
C LEU A 8 11.06 18.59 13.67
N SER A 9 10.47 19.53 14.42
CA SER A 9 10.43 20.93 14.00
C SER A 9 11.81 21.59 14.08
N ASN A 10 12.08 22.52 13.18
CA ASN A 10 13.14 23.52 13.34
C ASN A 10 12.58 24.79 14.00
N ASN A 11 13.32 25.90 14.05
CA ASN A 11 12.83 27.18 14.57
C ASN A 11 12.19 28.11 13.52
N LYS A 12 12.06 27.66 12.26
CA LYS A 12 11.56 28.47 11.13
C LYS A 12 10.05 28.65 11.12
N TRP A 13 9.31 27.81 11.82
CA TRP A 13 7.87 27.98 11.99
C TRP A 13 7.51 29.26 12.78
N LEU A 14 8.48 29.97 13.37
CA LEU A 14 8.30 31.28 13.99
C LEU A 14 8.46 32.46 13.01
N ASP A 15 9.05 32.22 11.84
CA ASP A 15 9.29 33.27 10.85
C ASP A 15 7.95 33.81 10.29
N ARG A 16 7.96 35.09 9.90
CA ARG A 16 6.85 35.66 9.13
C ARG A 16 6.95 35.11 7.69
N PRO A 17 5.89 34.49 7.15
CA PRO A 17 5.91 34.02 5.77
C PRO A 17 5.97 35.20 4.79
N ASP A 18 6.71 35.02 3.70
CA ASP A 18 6.63 35.88 2.52
C ASP A 18 5.57 35.31 1.58
N THR A 19 4.57 36.10 1.23
CA THR A 19 3.43 35.72 0.37
C THR A 19 3.26 36.63 -0.85
N ASP A 20 4.19 37.54 -1.13
CA ASP A 20 4.09 38.44 -2.29
C ASP A 20 4.10 37.67 -3.62
N TRP A 21 4.80 36.52 -3.64
CA TRP A 21 4.81 35.58 -4.75
C TRP A 21 3.40 35.03 -5.06
N LEU A 22 2.53 34.88 -4.06
CA LEU A 22 1.19 34.32 -4.23
C LEU A 22 0.30 35.25 -5.07
N PHE A 23 0.31 36.55 -4.77
CA PHE A 23 -0.47 37.55 -5.50
C PHE A 23 0.09 37.79 -6.91
N THR A 24 1.42 37.70 -7.05
CA THR A 24 2.08 37.71 -8.36
C THR A 24 1.62 36.51 -9.20
N LEU A 25 1.55 35.34 -8.58
CA LEU A 25 1.13 34.10 -9.22
C LEU A 25 -0.37 34.11 -9.57
N GLU A 26 -1.23 34.63 -8.69
CA GLU A 26 -2.66 34.85 -8.95
C GLU A 26 -2.85 35.72 -10.20
N THR A 27 -2.13 36.84 -10.30
CA THR A 27 -2.15 37.72 -11.48
C THR A 27 -1.72 36.99 -12.75
N ALA A 28 -0.62 36.22 -12.68
CA ALA A 28 -0.14 35.45 -13.83
C ALA A 28 -1.15 34.38 -14.31
N PHE A 29 -1.84 33.71 -13.39
CA PHE A 29 -2.90 32.77 -13.75
C PHE A 29 -4.13 33.49 -14.33
N ASP A 30 -4.52 34.64 -13.79
CA ASP A 30 -5.61 35.46 -14.31
C ASP A 30 -5.33 35.99 -15.73
N ASP A 31 -4.07 36.31 -16.04
CA ASP A 31 -3.66 36.74 -17.39
C ASP A 31 -3.87 35.61 -18.41
N ILE A 32 -3.50 34.36 -18.08
CA ILE A 32 -3.70 33.21 -18.97
C ILE A 32 -5.18 32.93 -19.23
N ARG A 33 -6.06 33.20 -18.26
CA ARG A 33 -7.52 33.03 -18.46
C ARG A 33 -8.03 33.82 -19.68
N ASN A 34 -7.34 34.88 -20.05
CA ASN A 34 -7.70 35.74 -21.19
C ASN A 34 -7.03 35.31 -22.51
N THR A 35 -6.22 34.25 -22.49
CA THR A 35 -5.49 33.72 -23.66
C THR A 35 -6.21 32.53 -24.28
N ASN A 36 -5.94 32.27 -25.56
CA ASN A 36 -6.47 31.08 -26.26
C ASN A 36 -5.47 29.90 -26.27
N ASP A 37 -4.25 30.09 -25.76
CA ASP A 37 -3.22 29.05 -25.74
C ASP A 37 -3.03 28.49 -24.32
N LEU A 38 -3.58 27.29 -24.10
CA LEU A 38 -3.45 26.58 -22.82
C LEU A 38 -1.99 26.31 -22.44
N LEU A 39 -1.07 26.19 -23.39
CA LEU A 39 0.33 25.87 -23.10
C LEU A 39 1.05 27.02 -22.38
N GLU A 40 0.55 28.25 -22.45
CA GLU A 40 1.08 29.38 -21.67
C GLU A 40 0.95 29.15 -20.16
N ALA A 41 0.03 28.27 -19.73
CA ALA A 41 -0.08 27.86 -18.34
C ALA A 41 1.17 27.16 -17.78
N ALA A 42 2.04 26.61 -18.62
CA ALA A 42 3.26 25.95 -18.16
C ALA A 42 4.18 26.88 -17.33
N VAL A 43 4.19 28.19 -17.63
CA VAL A 43 5.06 29.16 -16.94
C VAL A 43 4.65 29.38 -15.47
N PRO A 44 3.43 29.83 -15.14
CA PRO A 44 3.03 29.97 -13.75
C PRO A 44 2.88 28.63 -13.03
N MET A 45 2.61 27.53 -13.75
CA MET A 45 2.65 26.19 -13.13
C MET A 45 4.07 25.83 -12.67
N THR A 46 5.10 26.21 -13.42
CA THR A 46 6.50 26.04 -13.00
C THR A 46 6.81 26.94 -11.79
N ALA A 47 6.36 28.20 -11.80
CA ALA A 47 6.54 29.08 -10.64
C ALA A 47 5.84 28.56 -9.38
N LEU A 48 4.63 28.01 -9.51
CA LEU A 48 3.92 27.34 -8.41
C LEU A 48 4.71 26.14 -7.87
N ALA A 49 5.30 25.33 -8.77
CA ALA A 49 6.14 24.19 -8.42
C ALA A 49 7.39 24.61 -7.63
N ASP A 50 8.04 25.70 -8.04
CA ASP A 50 9.23 26.23 -7.38
C ASP A 50 8.94 26.74 -5.96
N HIS A 51 7.70 27.18 -5.71
CA HIS A 51 7.20 27.60 -4.38
C HIS A 51 6.55 26.48 -3.56
N PHE A 52 6.78 25.20 -3.90
CA PHE A 52 6.18 24.06 -3.21
C PHE A 52 6.40 24.11 -1.69
N TYR A 53 7.63 24.38 -1.23
CA TYR A 53 7.93 24.34 0.21
C TYR A 53 7.33 25.53 0.98
N GLU A 54 7.21 26.70 0.36
CA GLU A 54 6.46 27.85 0.87
C GLU A 54 4.96 27.55 0.97
N LEU A 55 4.40 26.92 -0.07
CA LEU A 55 3.00 26.55 -0.16
C LEU A 55 2.60 25.54 0.93
N MET A 56 3.51 24.62 1.28
CA MET A 56 3.24 23.59 2.29
C MET A 56 3.60 24.01 3.72
N ALA A 57 4.16 25.21 3.92
CA ALA A 57 4.69 25.64 5.20
C ALA A 57 3.60 26.06 6.21
N PHE A 58 3.93 25.94 7.49
CA PHE A 58 3.06 26.40 8.58
C PHE A 58 2.74 27.90 8.50
N GLY A 59 3.72 28.72 8.09
CA GLY A 59 3.52 30.16 7.94
C GLY A 59 2.35 30.51 7.00
N LEU A 60 2.26 29.85 5.83
CA LEU A 60 1.13 30.05 4.92
C LEU A 60 -0.17 29.50 5.50
N HIS A 61 -0.12 28.35 6.19
CA HIS A 61 -1.29 27.79 6.88
C HIS A 61 -1.91 28.80 7.86
N LEU A 62 -1.10 29.48 8.68
CA LEU A 62 -1.60 30.53 9.58
C LEU A 62 -2.30 31.67 8.84
N LEU A 63 -1.72 32.14 7.73
CA LEU A 63 -2.33 33.20 6.93
C LEU A 63 -3.64 32.73 6.29
N LEU A 64 -3.74 31.47 5.86
CA LEU A 64 -5.01 30.92 5.35
C LEU A 64 -6.13 30.91 6.40
N VAL A 65 -5.76 30.81 7.68
CA VAL A 65 -6.71 30.86 8.81
C VAL A 65 -7.03 32.30 9.20
N ALA A 66 -6.03 33.18 9.25
CA ALA A 66 -6.16 34.52 9.83
C ALA A 66 -6.43 35.64 8.80
N ASP A 67 -6.02 35.48 7.54
CA ASP A 67 -6.11 36.49 6.48
C ASP A 67 -7.04 36.06 5.33
N PRO A 68 -8.26 36.63 5.25
CA PRO A 68 -9.20 36.36 4.17
C PRO A 68 -8.65 36.65 2.77
N ASP A 69 -7.77 37.64 2.61
CA ASP A 69 -7.22 38.01 1.30
C ASP A 69 -6.27 36.92 0.78
N THR A 70 -5.39 36.39 1.63
CA THR A 70 -4.55 35.23 1.32
C THR A 70 -5.40 34.01 0.95
N ARG A 71 -6.44 33.69 1.74
CA ARG A 71 -7.34 32.56 1.44
C ARG A 71 -8.06 32.74 0.11
N ARG A 72 -8.49 33.97 -0.22
CA ARG A 72 -9.09 34.30 -1.52
C ARG A 72 -8.08 34.08 -2.65
N ALA A 73 -6.84 34.54 -2.51
CA ALA A 73 -5.82 34.40 -3.56
C ALA A 73 -5.53 32.93 -3.89
N VAL A 74 -5.31 32.09 -2.87
CA VAL A 74 -5.13 30.63 -3.07
C VAL A 74 -6.36 29.99 -3.73
N THR A 75 -7.56 30.41 -3.32
CA THR A 75 -8.84 29.95 -3.90
C THR A 75 -8.97 30.36 -5.38
N GLY A 76 -8.56 31.59 -5.72
CA GLY A 76 -8.54 32.10 -7.10
C GLY A 76 -7.61 31.30 -8.00
N ILE A 77 -6.38 31.04 -7.54
CA ILE A 77 -5.41 30.19 -8.24
C ILE A 77 -5.99 28.79 -8.48
N ARG A 78 -6.57 28.16 -7.44
CA ARG A 78 -7.22 26.85 -7.56
C ARG A 78 -8.30 26.84 -8.64
N ASP A 79 -9.17 27.83 -8.64
CA ASP A 79 -10.30 27.89 -9.58
C ASP A 79 -9.83 28.12 -11.01
N THR A 80 -8.79 28.93 -11.21
CA THR A 80 -8.16 29.09 -12.53
C THR A 80 -7.49 27.79 -13.01
N ILE A 81 -6.73 27.10 -12.16
CA ILE A 81 -6.14 25.79 -12.49
C ILE A 81 -7.25 24.78 -12.85
N ARG A 82 -8.35 24.74 -12.10
CA ARG A 82 -9.50 23.87 -12.41
C ARG A 82 -10.09 24.16 -13.79
N ASN A 83 -10.24 25.43 -14.15
CA ASN A 83 -10.75 25.84 -15.45
C ASN A 83 -9.77 25.45 -16.58
N LEU A 84 -8.47 25.68 -16.40
CA LEU A 84 -7.44 25.28 -17.35
C LEU A 84 -7.40 23.76 -17.54
N ARG A 85 -7.51 23.00 -16.45
CA ARG A 85 -7.57 21.53 -16.47
C ARG A 85 -8.76 21.07 -17.30
N ASN A 86 -9.95 21.62 -17.03
CA ASN A 86 -11.17 21.27 -17.78
C ASN A 86 -11.02 21.63 -19.27
N ALA A 87 -10.46 22.79 -19.60
CA ALA A 87 -10.21 23.20 -20.98
C ALA A 87 -9.20 22.27 -21.68
N ALA A 88 -8.13 21.87 -21.00
CA ALA A 88 -7.16 20.90 -21.51
C ALA A 88 -7.81 19.53 -21.77
N ALA A 89 -8.68 19.06 -20.87
CA ALA A 89 -9.43 17.83 -21.06
C ALA A 89 -10.32 17.89 -22.30
N VAL A 90 -11.10 18.96 -22.48
CA VAL A 90 -11.95 19.16 -23.66
C VAL A 90 -11.11 19.21 -24.95
N LYS A 91 -9.98 19.92 -24.94
CA LYS A 91 -9.08 20.01 -26.10
C LYS A 91 -8.45 18.66 -26.46
N LEU A 92 -8.10 17.84 -25.46
CA LEU A 92 -7.60 16.47 -25.64
C LEU A 92 -8.67 15.49 -26.15
N GLU A 93 -9.95 15.78 -25.92
CA GLU A 93 -11.07 14.98 -26.46
C GLU A 93 -11.41 15.37 -27.91
N GLN A 94 -11.37 16.66 -28.23
CA GLN A 94 -11.84 17.20 -29.52
C GLN A 94 -10.73 17.38 -30.57
N GLY A 95 -9.47 17.46 -30.15
CA GLY A 95 -8.34 17.81 -31.00
C GLY A 95 -7.24 16.74 -31.05
N PRO A 96 -6.14 17.00 -31.79
CA PRO A 96 -4.96 16.16 -31.75
C PRO A 96 -4.36 16.20 -30.33
N ARG A 97 -4.17 15.02 -29.74
CA ARG A 97 -3.49 14.88 -28.45
C ARG A 97 -2.00 15.07 -28.68
N THR A 98 -1.38 16.02 -27.99
CA THR A 98 0.07 16.24 -28.02
C THR A 98 0.65 15.94 -26.64
N ASP A 99 1.90 15.48 -26.60
CA ASP A 99 2.58 15.11 -25.36
C ASP A 99 2.66 16.31 -24.40
N GLU A 100 2.81 17.54 -24.93
CA GLU A 100 2.86 18.76 -24.13
C GLU A 100 1.52 19.06 -23.46
N LEU A 101 0.41 18.89 -24.18
CA LEU A 101 -0.92 19.16 -23.64
C LEU A 101 -1.33 18.11 -22.60
N GLU A 102 -0.92 16.85 -22.78
CA GLU A 102 -1.13 15.80 -21.78
C GLU A 102 -0.27 16.01 -20.54
N ALA A 103 1.01 16.33 -20.70
CA ALA A 103 1.89 16.68 -19.58
C ALA A 103 1.37 17.90 -18.81
N LEU A 104 0.86 18.90 -19.52
CA LEU A 104 0.21 20.05 -18.90
C LEU A 104 -1.04 19.63 -18.12
N ARG A 105 -1.94 18.84 -18.72
CA ARG A 105 -3.15 18.35 -18.03
C ARG A 105 -2.79 17.59 -16.75
N GLU A 106 -1.82 16.69 -16.81
CA GLU A 106 -1.36 15.91 -15.66
C GLU A 106 -0.83 16.83 -14.56
N THR A 107 -0.01 17.82 -14.93
CA THR A 107 0.51 18.83 -14.00
C THR A 107 -0.63 19.67 -13.39
N LEU A 108 -1.64 20.05 -14.18
CA LEU A 108 -2.82 20.77 -13.69
C LEU A 108 -3.63 19.92 -12.71
N ASP A 109 -3.86 18.63 -12.97
CA ASP A 109 -4.54 17.72 -12.04
C ASP A 109 -3.75 17.57 -10.72
N ASP A 110 -2.42 17.49 -10.78
CA ASP A 110 -1.53 17.39 -9.62
C ASP A 110 -1.57 18.63 -8.71
N TYR A 111 -1.39 19.82 -9.28
CA TYR A 111 -1.36 21.06 -8.49
C TYR A 111 -2.76 21.53 -8.07
N LEU A 112 -3.80 21.17 -8.84
CA LEU A 112 -5.18 21.35 -8.40
C LEU A 112 -5.42 20.54 -7.11
N TRP A 113 -5.02 19.28 -7.09
CA TRP A 113 -5.12 18.43 -5.91
C TRP A 113 -4.32 18.99 -4.74
N GLN A 114 -3.08 19.41 -4.99
CA GLN A 114 -2.24 20.01 -3.97
C GLN A 114 -2.91 21.21 -3.31
N ILE A 115 -3.37 22.19 -4.10
CA ILE A 115 -3.95 23.41 -3.55
C ILE A 115 -5.29 23.10 -2.85
N ASP A 116 -6.13 22.28 -3.47
CA ASP A 116 -7.45 22.00 -2.93
C ASP A 116 -7.36 21.13 -1.66
N GLN A 117 -6.69 19.99 -1.74
CA GLN A 117 -6.70 18.98 -0.67
C GLN A 117 -5.57 19.17 0.35
N GLU A 118 -4.35 19.45 -0.10
CA GLU A 118 -3.16 19.46 0.76
C GLU A 118 -2.90 20.84 1.41
N VAL A 119 -3.48 21.91 0.85
CA VAL A 119 -3.39 23.29 1.34
C VAL A 119 -4.71 23.75 1.96
N LEU A 120 -5.76 23.95 1.15
CA LEU A 120 -7.03 24.54 1.61
C LEU A 120 -7.80 23.63 2.56
N THR A 121 -8.14 22.40 2.14
CA THR A 121 -8.83 21.43 3.00
C THR A 121 -7.97 21.01 4.19
N ASN A 122 -6.64 20.99 4.05
CA ASN A 122 -5.74 20.73 5.18
C ASN A 122 -5.83 21.80 6.26
N ALA A 123 -6.05 23.07 5.90
CA ALA A 123 -6.24 24.13 6.88
C ALA A 123 -7.46 23.84 7.78
N ASP A 124 -8.57 23.47 7.16
CA ASP A 124 -9.79 23.12 7.89
C ASP A 124 -9.61 21.83 8.72
N ARG A 125 -8.92 20.81 8.20
CA ARG A 125 -8.58 19.58 8.95
C ARG A 125 -7.71 19.84 10.18
N THR A 126 -6.74 20.74 10.04
CA THR A 126 -5.85 21.13 11.15
C THR A 126 -6.65 21.82 12.26
N LEU A 127 -7.52 22.78 11.90
CA LEU A 127 -8.41 23.43 12.86
C LEU A 127 -9.38 22.45 13.51
N ALA A 128 -9.85 21.46 12.77
CA ALA A 128 -10.71 20.41 13.30
C ALA A 128 -9.98 19.48 14.28
N LEU A 129 -8.66 19.47 14.36
CA LEU A 129 -7.92 18.73 15.39
C LEU A 129 -7.96 19.46 16.75
N MET A 130 -8.29 20.75 16.77
CA MET A 130 -8.27 21.60 17.97
C MET A 130 -9.67 21.70 18.61
N PRO A 131 -9.76 21.99 19.92
CA PRO A 131 -11.02 22.37 20.55
C PRO A 131 -11.61 23.62 19.90
N GLU A 132 -12.95 23.70 19.79
CA GLU A 132 -13.64 24.78 19.06
C GLU A 132 -13.28 26.20 19.56
N ALA A 133 -13.10 26.37 20.87
CA ALA A 133 -12.70 27.64 21.45
C ALA A 133 -11.30 28.08 20.99
N LEU A 134 -10.40 27.12 20.76
CA LEU A 134 -9.02 27.35 20.39
C LEU A 134 -8.84 27.48 18.87
N SER A 135 -9.61 26.73 18.08
CA SER A 135 -9.56 26.80 16.61
C SER A 135 -9.99 28.16 16.06
N ARG A 136 -10.77 28.94 16.83
CA ARG A 136 -11.15 30.32 16.50
C ARG A 136 -10.12 31.37 16.95
N ASN A 137 -9.13 30.99 17.74
CA ASN A 137 -8.13 31.90 18.27
C ASN A 137 -6.92 31.99 17.31
N THR A 138 -6.88 33.04 16.50
CA THR A 138 -5.78 33.29 15.55
C THR A 138 -4.45 33.66 16.22
N ASP A 139 -4.50 34.09 17.49
CA ASP A 139 -3.31 34.46 18.26
C ASP A 139 -2.63 33.22 18.91
N ALA A 140 -3.28 32.04 18.83
CA ALA A 140 -2.79 30.77 19.34
C ALA A 140 -1.75 30.09 18.44
N ARG A 141 -0.72 30.83 17.99
CA ARG A 141 0.25 30.37 16.98
C ARG A 141 0.90 29.02 17.32
N ASP A 142 1.45 28.93 18.51
CA ASP A 142 2.00 27.71 19.15
C ASP A 142 1.02 26.52 19.08
N ARG A 143 -0.23 26.68 19.54
CA ARG A 143 -1.20 25.57 19.52
C ARG A 143 -1.67 25.23 18.11
N GLN A 144 -1.73 26.20 17.20
CA GLN A 144 -1.96 25.92 15.77
C GLN A 144 -0.78 25.15 15.16
N PHE A 145 0.47 25.44 15.58
CA PHE A 145 1.64 24.69 15.11
C PHE A 145 1.63 23.25 15.61
N LEU A 146 1.27 23.03 16.88
CA LEU A 146 1.06 21.69 17.43
C LEU A 146 0.03 20.90 16.61
N ALA A 147 -1.12 21.50 16.33
CA ALA A 147 -2.18 20.88 15.54
C ALA A 147 -1.69 20.57 14.11
N TRP A 148 -1.02 21.53 13.47
CA TRP A 148 -0.51 21.40 12.11
C TRP A 148 0.53 20.28 11.99
N GLY A 149 1.53 20.27 12.86
CA GLY A 149 2.59 19.26 12.85
C GLY A 149 2.06 17.86 13.16
N THR A 150 1.12 17.76 14.11
CA THR A 150 0.45 16.50 14.45
C THR A 150 -0.37 15.97 13.27
N GLU A 151 -1.14 16.83 12.61
CA GLU A 151 -1.92 16.45 11.44
C GLU A 151 -1.02 16.01 10.26
N GLN A 152 0.17 16.59 10.09
CA GLN A 152 1.12 16.13 9.06
C GLN A 152 1.58 14.70 9.28
N VAL A 153 1.90 14.35 10.53
CA VAL A 153 2.29 12.98 10.87
C VAL A 153 1.10 12.02 10.72
N LEU A 154 -0.08 12.40 11.19
CA LEU A 154 -1.29 11.55 11.05
C LEU A 154 -1.67 11.33 9.59
N GLN A 155 -1.55 12.34 8.73
CA GLN A 155 -1.77 12.18 7.29
C GLN A 155 -0.73 11.30 6.59
N ALA A 156 0.52 11.29 7.07
CA ALA A 156 1.52 10.36 6.59
C ALA A 156 1.14 8.92 7.01
N ILE A 157 0.72 8.75 8.26
CA ILE A 157 0.24 7.46 8.77
C ILE A 157 -0.97 6.95 8.00
N ASP A 158 -1.97 7.78 7.72
CA ASP A 158 -3.17 7.40 6.94
C ASP A 158 -2.80 6.86 5.55
N LYS A 159 -1.73 7.39 4.93
CA LYS A 159 -1.24 6.95 3.60
C LYS A 159 -0.42 5.67 3.68
N LEU A 160 0.23 5.40 4.82
CA LEU A 160 1.02 4.19 5.05
C LEU A 160 0.16 3.03 5.55
N GLU A 161 -0.99 3.34 6.14
CA GLU A 161 -2.00 2.35 6.52
C GLU A 161 -2.69 1.80 5.27
N VAL A 162 -2.77 0.47 5.15
CA VAL A 162 -3.45 -0.21 4.02
C VAL A 162 -4.37 -1.34 4.47
N ARG A 163 -4.64 -1.46 5.79
CA ARG A 163 -5.49 -2.52 6.35
C ARG A 163 -6.70 -2.02 7.12
N GLY A 164 -6.57 -0.89 7.84
CA GLY A 164 -7.65 -0.38 8.67
C GLY A 164 -7.96 -1.16 9.95
N ARG A 165 -7.12 -2.16 10.26
CA ARG A 165 -7.21 -3.00 11.45
C ARG A 165 -5.80 -3.27 11.96
N ASP A 166 -5.70 -3.93 13.10
CA ASP A 166 -4.50 -4.10 13.91
C ASP A 166 -4.33 -2.94 14.91
N SER A 167 -3.38 -2.03 14.74
CA SER A 167 -3.15 -0.97 15.73
C SER A 167 -2.40 0.24 15.20
N ALA A 168 -2.59 1.39 15.84
CA ALA A 168 -1.83 2.60 15.60
C ALA A 168 -1.51 3.34 16.91
N GLY A 169 -0.43 4.11 16.90
CA GLY A 169 -0.08 4.98 18.01
C GLY A 169 0.73 6.20 17.59
N VAL A 170 0.63 7.26 18.37
CA VAL A 170 1.38 8.52 18.19
C VAL A 170 1.82 9.06 19.55
N ALA A 171 3.08 9.44 19.63
CA ALA A 171 3.63 10.21 20.74
C ALA A 171 3.84 11.65 20.27
N VAL A 172 3.05 12.57 20.83
CA VAL A 172 3.16 14.01 20.60
C VAL A 172 4.01 14.59 21.72
N ALA A 173 5.24 15.00 21.42
CA ALA A 173 6.15 15.57 22.40
C ALA A 173 6.54 17.00 22.04
N PHE A 174 6.65 17.88 23.03
CA PHE A 174 7.02 19.28 22.84
C PHE A 174 7.87 19.80 24.01
N ILE A 175 8.63 20.86 23.76
CA ILE A 175 9.45 21.58 24.73
C ILE A 175 8.80 22.93 25.06
N LEU A 176 8.79 23.27 26.35
CA LEU A 176 8.49 24.59 26.87
C LEU A 176 9.78 25.31 27.34
N PRO A 177 9.84 26.64 27.23
CA PRO A 177 10.98 27.43 27.70
C PRO A 177 11.15 27.39 29.21
N ARG A 178 12.33 27.84 29.67
CA ARG A 178 12.77 27.80 31.09
C ARG A 178 11.79 28.43 32.08
N ASP A 179 11.11 29.48 31.65
CA ASP A 179 10.25 30.31 32.50
C ASP A 179 8.78 29.89 32.44
N LYS A 180 8.45 28.82 31.69
CA LYS A 180 7.08 28.36 31.53
C LYS A 180 6.84 27.05 32.26
N ASP A 181 5.92 27.11 33.21
CA ASP A 181 5.43 25.95 33.95
C ASP A 181 4.15 25.41 33.26
N PRO A 182 4.17 24.18 32.70
CA PRO A 182 3.00 23.60 32.04
C PRO A 182 1.81 23.41 32.98
N GLU A 183 2.04 23.32 34.29
CA GLU A 183 1.00 22.99 35.27
C GLU A 183 0.34 24.24 35.86
N LEU A 184 0.90 25.42 35.62
CA LEU A 184 0.47 26.66 36.28
C LEU A 184 -0.98 27.03 35.95
N ALA A 185 -1.37 26.88 34.68
CA ALA A 185 -2.70 27.22 34.19
C ALA A 185 -3.76 26.11 34.41
N LEU A 186 -3.35 24.94 34.93
CA LEU A 186 -4.26 23.80 35.09
C LEU A 186 -5.20 23.99 36.28
N THR A 187 -6.47 23.60 36.08
CA THR A 187 -7.47 23.49 37.15
C THR A 187 -7.09 22.39 38.16
N LYS A 188 -7.79 22.34 39.29
CA LYS A 188 -7.55 21.29 40.29
C LYS A 188 -7.88 19.89 39.73
N GLU A 189 -8.95 19.80 38.96
CA GLU A 189 -9.38 18.58 38.27
C GLU A 189 -8.33 18.14 37.25
N GLN A 190 -7.82 19.07 36.43
CA GLN A 190 -6.78 18.80 35.45
C GLN A 190 -5.45 18.36 36.09
N LYS A 191 -5.05 18.96 37.23
CA LYS A 191 -3.88 18.49 37.98
C LYS A 191 -4.06 17.08 38.52
N THR A 192 -5.28 16.72 38.93
CA THR A 192 -5.60 15.35 39.37
C THR A 192 -5.50 14.39 38.19
N GLU A 193 -6.10 14.72 37.05
CA GLU A 193 -6.00 13.92 35.82
C GLU A 193 -4.53 13.76 35.37
N LEU A 194 -3.74 14.83 35.42
CA LEU A 194 -2.32 14.79 35.07
C LEU A 194 -1.55 13.82 35.97
N CYS A 195 -1.76 13.88 37.30
CA CYS A 195 -1.15 12.94 38.24
C CYS A 195 -1.52 11.47 37.92
N ASP A 196 -2.80 11.22 37.61
CA ASP A 196 -3.26 9.87 37.23
C ASP A 196 -2.60 9.40 35.93
N ARG A 197 -2.51 10.28 34.92
CA ARG A 197 -1.92 9.95 33.61
C ARG A 197 -0.40 9.84 33.62
N CYS A 198 0.28 10.54 34.52
CA CYS A 198 1.71 10.37 34.80
C CYS A 198 2.01 9.05 35.51
N SER A 199 1.02 8.44 36.17
CA SER A 199 1.15 7.15 36.85
C SER A 199 0.88 5.95 35.93
N ILE A 200 0.40 6.19 34.70
CA ILE A 200 0.20 5.14 33.69
C ILE A 200 1.58 4.58 33.29
N GLY A 201 1.79 3.29 33.50
CA GLY A 201 3.01 2.59 33.08
C GLY A 201 2.91 1.99 31.68
N ASN A 202 4.01 1.37 31.23
CA ASN A 202 4.05 0.48 30.06
C ASN A 202 3.61 1.11 28.73
N ALA A 203 3.80 2.42 28.59
CA ALA A 203 3.38 3.19 27.42
C ALA A 203 1.91 2.92 27.04
N ASP A 204 0.99 2.79 27.99
CA ASP A 204 -0.43 2.61 27.67
C ASP A 204 -1.04 3.91 27.08
N THR A 205 -2.22 3.80 26.47
CA THR A 205 -2.90 4.95 25.87
C THR A 205 -3.20 6.03 26.93
N ARG A 206 -3.12 7.30 26.51
CA ARG A 206 -3.27 8.51 27.34
C ARG A 206 -2.17 8.74 28.37
N GLN A 207 -1.08 7.97 28.40
CA GLN A 207 0.08 8.29 29.24
C GLN A 207 0.58 9.73 28.96
N VAL A 208 0.91 10.45 30.04
CA VAL A 208 1.58 11.76 29.97
C VAL A 208 2.91 11.67 30.70
N LEU A 209 3.96 12.29 30.15
CA LEU A 209 5.23 12.44 30.81
C LEU A 209 5.65 13.91 30.81
N VAL A 210 5.91 14.46 32.00
CA VAL A 210 6.43 15.82 32.19
C VAL A 210 7.81 15.73 32.81
N ARG A 211 8.79 16.39 32.19
CA ARG A 211 10.19 16.30 32.60
C ARG A 211 10.89 17.64 32.51
N LYS A 212 11.41 18.12 33.65
CA LYS A 212 12.33 19.25 33.67
C LYS A 212 13.72 18.82 33.21
N LEU A 213 14.27 19.54 32.24
CA LEU A 213 15.59 19.28 31.67
C LEU A 213 16.68 20.00 32.46
N PRO A 214 17.96 19.54 32.38
CA PRO A 214 19.07 20.18 33.09
C PRO A 214 19.29 21.65 32.70
N ASP A 215 18.92 22.02 31.48
CA ASP A 215 19.01 23.39 30.98
C ASP A 215 17.83 24.28 31.40
N GLY A 216 16.92 23.77 32.22
CA GLY A 216 15.76 24.48 32.76
C GLY A 216 14.49 24.39 31.91
N ARG A 217 14.56 23.93 30.66
CA ARG A 217 13.38 23.70 29.81
C ARG A 217 12.51 22.56 30.36
N THR A 218 11.26 22.49 29.93
CA THR A 218 10.34 21.40 30.31
C THR A 218 9.88 20.63 29.09
N ALA A 219 10.18 19.33 29.04
CA ALA A 219 9.69 18.42 28.01
C ALA A 219 8.39 17.76 28.44
N CYS A 220 7.38 17.79 27.57
CA CYS A 220 6.09 17.14 27.75
C CYS A 220 5.88 16.12 26.64
N ARG A 221 5.33 14.94 26.95
CA ARG A 221 4.95 13.92 25.97
C ARG A 221 3.59 13.35 26.27
N PHE A 222 2.72 13.33 25.26
CA PHE A 222 1.38 12.76 25.28
C PHE A 222 1.32 11.56 24.35
N LEU A 223 0.81 10.44 24.85
CA LEU A 223 0.75 9.19 24.11
C LEU A 223 -0.70 8.81 23.80
N TYR A 224 -0.98 8.53 22.53
CA TYR A 224 -2.30 8.07 22.07
C TYR A 224 -2.15 6.78 21.29
N LYS A 225 -2.90 5.76 21.67
CA LYS A 225 -2.84 4.42 21.06
C LYS A 225 -4.24 3.86 20.88
N VAL A 226 -4.42 3.15 19.78
CA VAL A 226 -5.65 2.43 19.44
C VAL A 226 -5.27 1.04 18.91
N ALA A 227 -6.08 0.03 19.26
CA ALA A 227 -5.97 -1.32 18.73
C ALA A 227 -7.36 -1.78 18.30
N GLN A 228 -7.52 -2.13 17.02
CA GLN A 228 -8.77 -2.59 16.44
C GLN A 228 -8.58 -3.97 15.83
N LEU A 229 -9.27 -4.95 16.40
CA LEU A 229 -9.26 -6.33 15.89
C LEU A 229 -10.06 -6.46 14.58
N VAL A 230 -11.08 -5.61 14.45
CA VAL A 230 -11.95 -5.46 13.29
C VAL A 230 -12.08 -3.96 13.09
N GLY A 231 -11.79 -3.49 11.88
CA GLY A 231 -11.83 -2.08 11.52
C GLY A 231 -11.67 -1.92 10.02
N GLN A 232 -12.00 -0.72 9.53
CA GLN A 232 -11.83 -0.28 8.15
C GLN A 232 -10.74 0.78 8.05
N LEU A 233 -10.18 0.92 6.86
CA LEU A 233 -9.09 1.87 6.65
C LEU A 233 -9.59 3.30 6.88
N GLY A 234 -8.91 3.99 7.80
CA GLY A 234 -9.29 5.31 8.34
C GLY A 234 -9.71 5.28 9.81
N ASP A 235 -10.16 4.13 10.34
CA ASP A 235 -10.69 4.06 11.72
C ASP A 235 -9.63 4.39 12.77
N ASN A 236 -8.39 3.90 12.58
CA ASN A 236 -7.28 4.18 13.48
C ASN A 236 -6.91 5.68 13.48
N GLY A 237 -6.76 6.27 12.29
CA GLY A 237 -6.47 7.69 12.14
C GLY A 237 -7.58 8.58 12.72
N SER A 238 -8.85 8.20 12.58
CA SER A 238 -9.98 8.91 13.20
C SER A 238 -9.92 8.84 14.72
N ALA A 239 -9.71 7.64 15.28
CA ALA A 239 -9.64 7.45 16.73
C ALA A 239 -8.49 8.24 17.36
N LEU A 240 -7.31 8.28 16.72
CA LEU A 240 -6.19 9.09 17.20
C LEU A 240 -6.51 10.59 17.18
N ARG A 241 -7.15 11.10 16.11
CA ARG A 241 -7.57 12.50 16.03
C ARG A 241 -8.60 12.84 17.11
N ASP A 242 -9.55 11.94 17.38
CA ASP A 242 -10.55 12.14 18.43
C ASP A 242 -9.93 12.16 19.83
N PHE A 243 -8.91 11.32 20.11
CA PHE A 243 -8.18 11.42 21.36
C PHE A 243 -7.48 12.77 21.52
N ILE A 244 -6.77 13.23 20.49
CA ILE A 244 -6.03 14.50 20.51
C ILE A 244 -6.97 15.70 20.65
N ARG A 245 -8.06 15.72 19.87
CA ARG A 245 -9.06 16.81 19.89
C ARG A 245 -9.65 17.02 21.28
N ASN A 246 -9.94 15.93 21.98
CA ASN A 246 -10.65 15.95 23.26
C ASN A 246 -9.69 15.99 24.47
N ASP A 247 -8.39 16.12 24.27
CA ASP A 247 -7.40 16.14 25.37
C ASP A 247 -7.13 17.57 25.88
N GLU A 248 -7.90 18.02 26.87
CA GLU A 248 -7.74 19.37 27.44
C GLU A 248 -6.35 19.64 28.04
N LEU A 249 -5.68 18.61 28.57
CA LEU A 249 -4.33 18.75 29.12
C LEU A 249 -3.32 19.07 28.03
N LEU A 250 -3.40 18.40 26.87
CA LEU A 250 -2.51 18.67 25.74
C LEU A 250 -2.59 20.15 25.33
N TRP A 251 -3.80 20.66 25.15
CA TRP A 251 -4.01 22.02 24.65
C TRP A 251 -3.65 23.09 25.69
N SER A 252 -3.87 22.82 26.97
CA SER A 252 -3.51 23.76 28.05
C SER A 252 -2.00 23.80 28.30
N MET A 253 -1.34 22.63 28.29
CA MET A 253 0.08 22.51 28.61
C MET A 253 1.00 22.87 27.44
N SER A 254 0.50 22.92 26.21
CA SER A 254 1.28 23.25 25.00
C SER A 254 1.41 24.75 24.73
N GLU A 255 0.80 25.59 25.55
CA GLU A 255 0.95 27.03 25.44
C GLU A 255 2.43 27.41 25.58
N GLY A 256 2.96 28.19 24.64
CA GLY A 256 4.35 28.63 24.59
C GLY A 256 5.36 27.56 24.17
N LEU A 257 4.94 26.51 23.46
CA LEU A 257 5.88 25.52 22.92
C LEU A 257 6.92 26.16 21.99
N GLU A 258 8.15 25.66 22.04
CA GLU A 258 9.26 26.09 21.17
C GLU A 258 9.61 25.03 20.11
N THR A 259 9.71 23.77 20.52
CA THR A 259 10.09 22.64 19.65
C THR A 259 9.06 21.52 19.74
N LEU A 260 8.75 20.90 18.61
CA LEU A 260 7.81 19.80 18.43
C LEU A 260 8.56 18.57 17.88
N ASN A 261 8.37 17.43 18.53
CA ASN A 261 8.96 16.14 18.15
C ASN A 261 7.86 15.07 18.24
N ILE A 262 7.42 14.55 17.09
CA ILE A 262 6.31 13.61 17.00
C ILE A 262 6.81 12.33 16.34
N ILE A 263 6.50 11.19 16.93
CA ILE A 263 6.69 9.87 16.32
C ILE A 263 5.36 9.11 16.29
N ALA A 264 5.05 8.47 15.18
CA ALA A 264 3.83 7.69 15.02
C ALA A 264 4.09 6.39 14.26
N HIS A 265 3.20 5.43 14.47
CA HIS A 265 3.30 4.12 13.84
C HIS A 265 1.94 3.45 13.64
N THR A 266 1.74 2.82 12.49
CA THR A 266 0.72 1.79 12.27
C THR A 266 1.39 0.43 12.28
N ARG A 267 0.87 -0.50 13.08
CA ARG A 267 1.48 -1.79 13.35
C ARG A 267 0.70 -2.90 12.69
N TRP A 268 1.40 -3.71 11.90
CA TRP A 268 1.01 -5.08 11.59
C TRP A 268 1.71 -6.03 12.55
N ALA A 269 0.93 -6.66 13.42
CA ALA A 269 1.44 -7.59 14.43
C ALA A 269 2.06 -8.84 13.78
N SER A 270 3.39 -8.95 13.83
CA SER A 270 4.17 -10.16 13.50
C SER A 270 4.43 -11.00 14.76
N ASN A 271 4.87 -10.34 15.84
CA ASN A 271 5.10 -10.93 17.17
C ASN A 271 4.15 -10.33 18.21
N GLY A 272 3.39 -11.16 18.93
CA GLY A 272 2.45 -10.68 19.96
C GLY A 272 1.07 -10.28 19.44
N ILE A 273 0.06 -10.30 20.31
CA ILE A 273 -1.34 -10.07 19.95
C ILE A 273 -1.61 -8.60 19.56
N ILE A 274 -2.73 -8.37 18.87
CA ILE A 274 -3.26 -7.02 18.63
C ILE A 274 -3.85 -6.51 19.96
N SER A 275 -3.16 -5.57 20.61
CA SER A 275 -3.57 -4.94 21.86
C SER A 275 -2.91 -3.57 22.01
N VAL A 276 -3.50 -2.67 22.80
CA VAL A 276 -2.96 -1.32 23.05
C VAL A 276 -1.52 -1.34 23.61
N PRO A 277 -1.16 -2.21 24.59
CA PRO A 277 0.21 -2.28 25.09
C PRO A 277 1.25 -2.70 24.05
N ASN A 278 0.84 -3.45 23.02
CA ASN A 278 1.72 -3.88 21.92
C ASN A 278 1.82 -2.83 20.80
N CYS A 279 0.99 -1.79 20.79
CA CYS A 279 1.09 -0.70 19.81
C CYS A 279 2.40 0.05 20.01
N HIS A 280 3.07 0.41 18.92
CA HIS A 280 4.20 1.34 18.98
C HIS A 280 3.68 2.79 19.00
N PRO A 281 4.40 3.76 19.59
CA PRO A 281 5.71 3.65 20.24
C PRO A 281 5.73 2.85 21.54
N VAL A 282 6.83 2.18 21.87
CA VAL A 282 7.03 1.43 23.13
C VAL A 282 8.14 2.04 23.97
N ASP A 283 7.99 2.01 25.29
CA ASP A 283 9.00 2.45 26.27
C ASP A 283 9.84 1.28 26.80
N GLY A 284 10.84 1.57 27.65
CA GLY A 284 11.71 0.55 28.23
C GLY A 284 11.24 -0.03 29.56
N LEU A 285 10.06 0.32 30.10
CA LEU A 285 9.66 -0.08 31.45
C LEU A 285 9.61 -1.62 31.60
N VAL A 286 10.17 -2.12 32.71
CA VAL A 286 10.18 -3.53 33.12
C VAL A 286 9.68 -3.68 34.56
N GLU A 287 9.21 -4.87 34.93
CA GLU A 287 8.81 -5.22 36.29
C GLU A 287 9.99 -5.84 37.05
N GLY A 288 10.16 -5.51 38.34
CA GLY A 288 11.25 -6.01 39.19
C GLY A 288 11.95 -4.89 39.98
N ASP A 289 12.93 -5.25 40.82
CA ASP A 289 13.69 -4.30 41.65
C ASP A 289 14.88 -3.70 40.87
N ILE A 290 14.57 -2.96 39.79
CA ILE A 290 15.57 -2.24 38.98
C ILE A 290 15.16 -0.77 38.90
N SER A 291 16.13 0.12 39.15
CA SER A 291 15.95 1.57 39.08
C SER A 291 15.49 2.03 37.69
N THR A 292 14.52 2.95 37.67
CA THR A 292 13.77 3.37 36.50
C THR A 292 14.21 4.74 35.96
N GLY A 293 14.44 4.77 34.66
CA GLY A 293 14.47 5.96 33.80
C GLY A 293 14.11 5.61 32.35
N LEU A 294 13.43 4.47 32.21
CA LEU A 294 13.22 3.70 30.99
C LEU A 294 12.10 4.31 30.12
N GLU A 295 11.22 5.07 30.76
CA GLU A 295 10.10 5.80 30.16
C GLU A 295 10.58 7.01 29.33
N LYS A 296 11.81 7.48 29.50
CA LYS A 296 12.33 8.70 28.84
C LYS A 296 12.59 8.52 27.34
N THR A 297 12.69 7.27 26.90
CA THR A 297 12.92 6.92 25.50
C THR A 297 11.75 6.11 24.95
N MET A 298 11.30 6.46 23.75
CA MET A 298 10.29 5.71 23.02
C MET A 298 10.87 5.23 21.70
N PHE A 299 10.55 4.00 21.33
CA PHE A 299 10.99 3.38 20.09
C PHE A 299 9.77 2.99 19.26
N VAL A 300 9.89 3.19 17.95
CA VAL A 300 9.01 2.57 16.94
C VAL A 300 9.86 1.66 16.07
N LEU A 301 9.32 0.49 15.74
CA LEU A 301 9.98 -0.51 14.92
C LEU A 301 9.07 -0.92 13.76
N ASN A 302 9.63 -0.85 12.55
CA ASN A 302 9.18 -1.57 11.39
C ASN A 302 10.11 -2.77 11.16
N GLY A 303 9.52 -3.96 10.95
CA GLY A 303 10.26 -5.21 10.86
C GLY A 303 10.32 -5.95 12.19
N ASP A 304 11.28 -6.87 12.32
CA ASP A 304 11.34 -7.86 13.40
C ASP A 304 12.75 -7.95 14.01
N VAL A 305 12.82 -8.11 15.33
CA VAL A 305 14.03 -8.47 16.08
C VAL A 305 14.03 -9.99 16.29
N ASP A 306 14.69 -10.73 15.40
CA ASP A 306 14.63 -12.19 15.35
C ASP A 306 15.17 -12.86 16.63
N ASN A 307 16.18 -12.25 17.25
CA ASN A 307 16.83 -12.76 18.46
C ASN A 307 16.29 -12.16 19.78
N TYR A 308 15.09 -11.53 19.77
CA TYR A 308 14.57 -10.81 20.95
C TYR A 308 14.47 -11.68 22.21
N ARG A 309 14.15 -12.97 22.09
CA ARG A 309 14.02 -13.88 23.25
C ARG A 309 15.34 -14.06 23.97
N THR A 310 16.42 -14.28 23.22
CA THR A 310 17.78 -14.38 23.76
C THR A 310 18.18 -13.08 24.44
N LEU A 311 17.89 -11.93 23.81
CA LEU A 311 18.16 -10.61 24.40
C LEU A 311 17.38 -10.37 25.70
N VAL A 312 16.13 -10.84 25.79
CA VAL A 312 15.33 -10.81 27.02
C VAL A 312 15.97 -11.65 28.13
N GLU A 313 16.41 -12.86 27.82
CA GLU A 313 17.10 -13.73 28.79
C GLU A 313 18.40 -13.08 29.31
N GLU A 314 19.22 -12.55 28.40
CA GLU A 314 20.54 -12.02 28.71
C GLU A 314 20.51 -10.66 29.41
N THR A 315 19.53 -9.81 29.12
CA THR A 315 19.50 -8.42 29.63
C THR A 315 18.43 -8.16 30.69
N VAL A 316 17.31 -8.88 30.63
CA VAL A 316 16.15 -8.62 31.49
C VAL A 316 16.09 -9.64 32.63
N LEU A 317 16.00 -10.93 32.28
CA LEU A 317 15.88 -12.00 33.27
C LEU A 317 17.15 -12.16 34.12
N SER A 318 18.33 -12.01 33.51
CA SER A 318 19.63 -12.07 34.21
C SER A 318 19.78 -11.03 35.32
N LYS A 319 19.02 -9.93 35.24
CA LYS A 319 18.99 -8.84 36.23
C LYS A 319 17.84 -8.95 37.23
N GLY A 320 17.06 -10.03 37.19
CA GLY A 320 15.89 -10.22 38.07
C GLY A 320 14.69 -9.35 37.70
N ALA A 321 14.63 -8.85 36.47
CA ALA A 321 13.46 -8.14 35.93
C ALA A 321 12.69 -8.99 34.91
N HIS A 322 11.49 -8.54 34.57
CA HIS A 322 10.61 -9.17 33.61
C HIS A 322 9.94 -8.13 32.70
N ILE A 323 9.70 -8.51 31.44
CA ILE A 323 8.79 -7.73 30.58
C ILE A 323 7.36 -7.98 31.07
N PRO A 324 6.54 -6.93 31.26
CA PRO A 324 5.13 -7.07 31.65
C PRO A 324 4.40 -8.06 30.75
N SER A 325 3.67 -9.00 31.33
CA SER A 325 3.03 -10.11 30.59
C SER A 325 2.01 -9.67 29.53
N VAL A 326 1.46 -8.46 29.68
CA VAL A 326 0.54 -7.85 28.71
C VAL A 326 1.24 -7.36 27.44
N ILE A 327 2.57 -7.24 27.44
CA ILE A 327 3.39 -6.84 26.30
C ILE A 327 4.10 -8.07 25.73
N SER A 328 3.83 -8.39 24.47
CA SER A 328 4.38 -9.52 23.73
C SER A 328 5.06 -9.13 22.41
N THR A 329 5.13 -7.83 22.10
CA THR A 329 5.85 -7.32 20.93
C THR A 329 7.37 -7.38 21.15
N ASP A 330 8.09 -7.82 20.13
CA ASP A 330 9.55 -7.87 20.09
C ASP A 330 10.18 -6.47 20.17
N ALA A 331 9.53 -5.44 19.61
CA ALA A 331 9.99 -4.06 19.67
C ALA A 331 10.29 -3.54 21.08
N LYS A 332 9.66 -4.14 22.12
CA LYS A 332 9.88 -3.79 23.53
C LYS A 332 11.34 -3.98 23.96
N ILE A 333 12.08 -4.89 23.32
CA ILE A 333 13.48 -5.14 23.68
C ILE A 333 14.40 -3.97 23.34
N LEU A 334 14.07 -3.15 22.33
CA LEU A 334 14.93 -2.04 21.88
C LEU A 334 15.14 -0.96 22.96
N PRO A 335 14.08 -0.34 23.54
CA PRO A 335 14.26 0.62 24.63
C PRO A 335 14.82 -0.05 25.90
N VAL A 336 14.51 -1.33 26.14
CA VAL A 336 15.06 -2.06 27.29
C VAL A 336 16.57 -2.22 27.17
N LEU A 337 17.07 -2.67 26.01
CA LEU A 337 18.50 -2.74 25.72
C LEU A 337 19.18 -1.39 25.81
N PHE A 338 18.51 -0.32 25.34
CA PHE A 338 19.07 1.03 25.38
C PHE A 338 19.44 1.46 26.80
N HIS A 339 18.72 1.00 27.82
CA HIS A 339 19.00 1.36 29.22
C HIS A 339 19.69 0.26 30.02
N LEU A 340 19.34 -1.01 29.80
CA LEU A 340 19.86 -2.12 30.60
C LEU A 340 20.98 -2.90 29.90
N GLY A 341 21.10 -2.83 28.57
CA GLY A 341 22.03 -3.65 27.78
C GLY A 341 23.29 -2.94 27.31
N VAL A 342 23.45 -1.64 27.61
CA VAL A 342 24.57 -0.82 27.13
C VAL A 342 25.11 0.08 28.24
N ASP A 343 26.37 0.53 28.11
CA ASP A 343 27.01 1.44 29.06
C ASP A 343 26.26 2.78 29.14
N GLU A 344 25.86 3.19 30.35
CA GLU A 344 25.17 4.46 30.60
C GLU A 344 26.04 5.68 30.31
N ASN A 345 27.37 5.53 30.30
CA ASN A 345 28.32 6.63 30.08
C ASN A 345 28.52 7.00 28.61
N GLY A 346 28.02 6.19 27.67
CA GLY A 346 28.08 6.49 26.24
C GLY A 346 27.11 7.61 25.86
N ASP A 347 27.43 8.36 24.80
CA ASP A 347 26.48 9.32 24.24
C ASP A 347 25.24 8.60 23.67
N ALA A 348 24.13 9.32 23.50
CA ALA A 348 22.86 8.72 23.09
C ALA A 348 22.94 8.06 21.70
N GLU A 349 23.78 8.58 20.80
CA GLU A 349 23.96 8.04 19.46
C GLU A 349 24.74 6.72 19.49
N GLU A 350 25.83 6.65 20.26
CA GLU A 350 26.63 5.45 20.46
C GLU A 350 25.82 4.34 21.14
N ARG A 351 25.03 4.70 22.16
CA ARG A 351 24.10 3.75 22.81
C ARG A 351 23.07 3.22 21.82
N PHE A 352 22.44 4.10 21.03
CA PHE A 352 21.47 3.70 20.01
C PHE A 352 22.08 2.74 18.98
N ARG A 353 23.29 3.03 18.48
CA ARG A 353 24.02 2.14 17.57
C ARG A 353 24.38 0.80 18.22
N SER A 354 24.77 0.80 19.48
CA SER A 354 25.11 -0.41 20.24
C SER A 354 23.88 -1.35 20.38
N VAL A 355 22.70 -0.80 20.67
CA VAL A 355 21.44 -1.57 20.68
C VAL A 355 21.22 -2.28 19.35
N LEU A 356 21.30 -1.54 18.24
CA LEU A 356 21.03 -2.07 16.89
C LEU A 356 22.05 -3.12 16.43
N LYS A 357 23.28 -3.08 16.93
CA LYS A 357 24.29 -4.11 16.66
C LYS A 357 23.90 -5.46 17.26
N GLN A 358 23.30 -5.45 18.44
CA GLN A 358 22.89 -6.65 19.17
C GLN A 358 21.63 -7.32 18.58
N CYS A 359 20.82 -6.57 17.84
CA CYS A 359 19.58 -7.08 17.25
C CYS A 359 19.81 -7.77 15.90
N ASP A 360 19.40 -9.02 15.76
CA ASP A 360 19.32 -9.71 14.47
C ASP A 360 17.95 -9.47 13.82
N GLY A 361 17.92 -9.42 12.49
CA GLY A 361 16.68 -9.23 11.71
C GLY A 361 16.73 -8.02 10.77
N SER A 362 15.56 -7.64 10.26
CA SER A 362 15.37 -6.48 9.39
C SER A 362 14.62 -5.40 10.14
N LEU A 363 15.24 -4.25 10.35
CA LEU A 363 14.82 -3.22 11.30
C LEU A 363 14.82 -1.85 10.62
N ALA A 364 13.73 -1.12 10.79
CA ALA A 364 13.66 0.32 10.60
C ALA A 364 13.16 0.92 11.92
N VAL A 365 14.04 1.62 12.63
CA VAL A 365 13.82 2.12 13.99
C VAL A 365 13.86 3.64 14.04
N VAL A 366 12.89 4.24 14.73
CA VAL A 366 12.98 5.63 15.20
C VAL A 366 12.98 5.64 16.71
N MET A 367 13.94 6.37 17.31
CA MET A 367 14.00 6.62 18.75
C MET A 367 13.77 8.10 19.03
N GLN A 368 12.85 8.38 19.94
CA GLN A 368 12.65 9.69 20.57
C GLN A 368 13.20 9.63 22.00
N ASN A 369 14.09 10.55 22.36
CA ASN A 369 14.72 10.62 23.67
C ASN A 369 14.45 11.98 24.32
N LEU A 370 13.69 12.02 25.42
CA LEU A 370 13.39 13.29 26.09
C LEU A 370 14.59 13.95 26.77
N SER A 371 15.72 13.25 26.93
CA SER A 371 16.97 13.87 27.43
C SER A 371 17.79 14.52 26.32
N ASP A 372 17.50 14.20 25.06
CA ASP A 372 18.09 14.78 23.86
C ASP A 372 16.95 15.09 22.88
N PHE A 373 16.06 15.97 23.33
CA PHE A 373 14.77 16.22 22.67
C PHE A 373 14.92 16.83 21.28
N ASP A 374 15.95 17.67 21.14
CA ASP A 374 16.29 18.42 19.94
C ASP A 374 16.82 17.50 18.82
N SER A 375 16.98 16.20 19.12
CA SER A 375 17.47 15.18 18.19
C SER A 375 16.41 14.10 17.90
N GLN A 376 16.37 13.65 16.64
CA GLN A 376 15.64 12.45 16.22
C GLN A 376 16.63 11.40 15.71
N PHE A 377 16.57 10.20 16.29
CA PHE A 377 17.46 9.10 15.95
C PHE A 377 16.75 8.11 15.04
N LEU A 378 17.37 7.80 13.91
CA LEU A 378 16.85 6.88 12.89
C LEU A 378 17.88 5.77 12.64
N ALA A 379 17.42 4.56 12.35
CA ALA A 379 18.31 3.51 11.87
C ALA A 379 17.62 2.52 10.96
N GLN A 380 18.41 1.94 10.06
CA GLN A 380 18.00 0.87 9.17
C GLN A 380 19.04 -0.26 9.17
N LYS A 381 18.58 -1.50 9.38
CA LYS A 381 19.39 -2.73 9.31
C LYS A 381 18.62 -3.77 8.51
N GLY A 382 19.31 -4.54 7.66
CA GLY A 382 18.67 -5.47 6.74
C GLY A 382 18.06 -4.78 5.50
N SER A 383 17.49 -5.56 4.59
CA SER A 383 16.99 -5.05 3.29
C SER A 383 15.47 -5.05 3.16
N GLY A 384 14.74 -5.56 4.16
CA GLY A 384 13.28 -5.68 4.11
C GLY A 384 12.51 -4.42 4.53
N GLN A 385 13.19 -3.38 5.03
CA GLN A 385 12.57 -2.15 5.52
C GLN A 385 13.30 -0.92 4.95
N SER A 386 12.60 0.20 4.82
CA SER A 386 13.09 1.46 4.25
C SER A 386 12.74 2.66 5.14
N PHE A 387 13.53 3.72 5.00
CA PHE A 387 13.22 5.06 5.49
C PHE A 387 13.61 6.11 4.47
N TYR A 388 12.79 7.16 4.42
CA TYR A 388 13.01 8.35 3.61
C TYR A 388 13.00 9.55 4.54
N ILE A 389 14.03 10.39 4.43
CA ILE A 389 14.16 11.63 5.17
C ILE A 389 13.90 12.79 4.21
N GLY A 390 13.01 13.70 4.55
CA GLY A 390 12.71 14.88 3.75
C GLY A 390 12.81 16.13 4.60
N LEU A 391 13.45 17.15 4.04
CA LEU A 391 13.54 18.47 4.65
C LEU A 391 12.35 19.30 4.16
N THR A 392 11.54 19.79 5.10
CA THR A 392 10.48 20.77 4.83
C THR A 392 10.94 22.15 5.30
N ARG A 393 10.13 23.19 5.07
CA ARG A 393 10.41 24.54 5.60
C ARG A 393 10.41 24.57 7.13
N ASP A 394 9.54 23.77 7.76
CA ASP A 394 9.27 23.79 9.21
C ASP A 394 10.03 22.71 9.99
N GLY A 395 10.76 21.80 9.32
CA GLY A 395 11.56 20.79 10.00
C GLY A 395 11.84 19.53 9.17
N TRP A 396 12.24 18.47 9.86
CA TRP A 396 12.47 17.16 9.27
C TRP A 396 11.20 16.32 9.33
N LEU A 397 10.79 15.80 8.17
CA LEU A 397 9.76 14.77 8.06
C LEU A 397 10.44 13.45 7.72
N VAL A 398 10.04 12.36 8.38
CA VAL A 398 10.52 11.01 8.08
C VAL A 398 9.32 10.12 7.84
N ALA A 399 9.41 9.24 6.85
CA ALA A 399 8.44 8.20 6.64
C ALA A 399 9.12 6.89 6.25
N SER A 400 8.47 5.77 6.59
CA SER A 400 8.95 4.45 6.16
C SER A 400 8.81 4.23 4.66
N GLU A 401 7.93 4.99 3.97
CA GLU A 401 7.85 5.01 2.50
C GLU A 401 7.59 6.42 1.95
N ALA A 402 8.07 6.68 0.73
CA ALA A 402 7.90 7.97 0.05
C ALA A 402 6.43 8.42 -0.06
N TYR A 403 5.47 7.48 -0.09
CA TYR A 403 4.02 7.76 -0.05
C TYR A 403 3.62 8.63 1.16
N GLY A 404 4.20 8.36 2.33
CA GLY A 404 3.95 9.13 3.55
C GLY A 404 4.45 10.57 3.46
N MET A 405 5.36 10.86 2.52
CA MET A 405 5.97 12.18 2.34
C MET A 405 5.43 12.95 1.13
N ALA A 406 4.75 12.29 0.20
CA ALA A 406 4.37 12.84 -1.11
C ALA A 406 3.50 14.11 -1.04
N ALA A 407 2.84 14.36 0.10
CA ALA A 407 2.09 15.60 0.34
C ALA A 407 2.96 16.76 0.84
N ARG A 408 4.16 16.51 1.38
CA ARG A 408 4.97 17.52 2.09
C ARG A 408 6.41 17.63 1.61
N ALA A 409 6.86 16.73 0.74
CA ALA A 409 8.19 16.79 0.14
C ALA A 409 8.14 16.40 -1.34
N ARG A 410 9.02 17.01 -2.15
CA ARG A 410 9.25 16.66 -3.57
C ARG A 410 10.61 15.98 -3.79
N SER A 411 11.43 15.91 -2.74
CA SER A 411 12.65 15.09 -2.69
C SER A 411 12.80 14.44 -1.31
N SER A 412 13.60 13.39 -1.26
CA SER A 412 13.95 12.70 -0.01
C SER A 412 15.33 12.07 -0.10
N TYR A 413 15.87 11.71 1.07
CA TYR A 413 17.12 10.99 1.24
C TYR A 413 16.79 9.59 1.76
N PRO A 414 16.81 8.55 0.91
CA PRO A 414 16.64 7.18 1.37
C PRO A 414 17.83 6.77 2.24
N ILE A 415 17.55 6.12 3.37
CA ILE A 415 18.59 5.62 4.30
C ILE A 415 19.22 4.32 3.79
N ALA A 416 18.55 3.61 2.88
CA ALA A 416 18.92 2.26 2.43
C ALA A 416 20.30 2.23 1.74
N ILE A 417 21.33 1.83 2.48
CA ILE A 417 22.66 1.53 1.97
C ILE A 417 22.86 0.02 2.12
N HIS A 418 22.74 -0.74 1.04
CA HIS A 418 22.82 -2.21 1.01
C HIS A 418 24.20 -2.79 1.33
N GLN A 419 25.13 -2.00 1.89
CA GLN A 419 26.49 -2.42 2.20
C GLN A 419 26.71 -2.28 3.72
N GLN A 420 27.20 -3.36 4.37
CA GLN A 420 27.81 -3.34 5.71
C GLN A 420 26.89 -3.12 6.92
N GLY A 421 26.05 -4.12 7.25
CA GLY A 421 25.53 -4.29 8.63
C GLY A 421 24.46 -3.29 9.12
N GLY A 422 24.12 -2.26 8.32
CA GLY A 422 23.10 -1.25 8.61
C GLY A 422 23.70 0.14 8.88
N VAL A 423 22.84 1.15 8.98
CA VAL A 423 23.22 2.55 9.22
C VAL A 423 22.31 3.25 10.24
N SER A 424 22.81 4.30 10.89
CA SER A 424 22.04 5.22 11.72
C SER A 424 22.18 6.67 11.24
N VAL A 425 21.16 7.49 11.47
CA VAL A 425 21.13 8.94 11.18
C VAL A 425 20.63 9.67 12.43
N VAL A 426 21.21 10.81 12.74
CA VAL A 426 20.70 11.74 13.77
C VAL A 426 20.34 13.04 13.08
N LEU A 427 19.08 13.45 13.21
CA LEU A 427 18.56 14.72 12.71
C LEU A 427 18.42 15.69 13.88
N LYS A 428 18.70 16.97 13.67
CA LYS A 428 18.60 18.01 14.71
C LYS A 428 17.70 19.16 14.28
N ASP A 429 17.04 19.77 15.26
CA ASP A 429 16.22 20.99 15.07
C ASP A 429 17.02 22.20 14.55
N SER A 430 18.31 22.20 14.85
CA SER A 430 19.31 23.24 14.55
C SER A 430 20.05 23.00 13.25
N ASP A 431 19.73 21.93 12.52
CA ASP A 431 20.31 21.69 11.19
C ASP A 431 19.96 22.85 10.24
N PRO A 432 20.95 23.45 9.55
CA PRO A 432 20.70 24.55 8.61
C PRO A 432 19.73 24.18 7.48
N ALA A 433 19.07 25.20 6.92
CA ALA A 433 18.28 25.03 5.69
C ALA A 433 19.16 24.46 4.55
N GLY A 434 18.65 23.45 3.85
CA GLY A 434 19.40 22.74 2.80
C GLY A 434 20.42 21.72 3.31
N SER A 435 20.38 21.35 4.60
CA SER A 435 21.24 20.31 5.15
C SER A 435 21.01 18.96 4.47
N ILE A 436 22.10 18.22 4.24
CA ILE A 436 22.08 16.85 3.74
C ILE A 436 22.27 15.91 4.94
N PRO A 437 21.31 15.00 5.24
CA PRO A 437 21.46 14.05 6.31
C PRO A 437 22.72 13.19 6.13
N THR A 438 23.44 12.99 7.24
CA THR A 438 24.65 12.15 7.27
C THR A 438 24.35 10.86 8.00
N ALA A 439 24.47 9.74 7.29
CA ALA A 439 24.37 8.41 7.89
C ALA A 439 25.72 7.97 8.44
N ARG A 440 25.70 7.08 9.43
CA ARG A 440 26.88 6.39 9.95
C ARG A 440 26.65 4.89 9.92
N TYR A 441 27.63 4.14 9.43
CA TYR A 441 27.56 2.68 9.46
C TYR A 441 27.49 2.19 10.90
N LEU A 442 26.61 1.22 11.17
CA LEU A 442 26.48 0.65 12.51
C LEU A 442 27.82 0.08 12.95
N ASP A 443 28.45 -0.79 12.15
CA ASP A 443 29.70 -1.48 12.49
C ASP A 443 30.88 -0.53 12.68
N SER A 444 31.23 0.24 11.64
CA SER A 444 32.46 1.05 11.61
C SER A 444 32.31 2.47 12.16
N GLY A 445 31.09 3.00 12.24
CA GLY A 445 30.83 4.41 12.58
C GLY A 445 31.24 5.42 11.52
N LYS A 446 31.80 4.96 10.40
CA LYS A 446 32.18 5.82 9.29
C LYS A 446 30.95 6.55 8.76
N SER A 447 31.08 7.86 8.58
CA SER A 447 30.02 8.71 8.04
C SER A 447 29.93 8.63 6.50
N VAL A 448 28.73 8.72 5.98
CA VAL A 448 28.40 8.76 4.56
C VAL A 448 27.23 9.73 4.34
N LYS A 449 27.36 10.60 3.34
CA LYS A 449 26.25 11.50 2.96
C LYS A 449 25.24 10.71 2.14
N LEU A 450 23.96 10.89 2.45
CA LEU A 450 22.88 10.30 1.66
C LEU A 450 22.74 11.03 0.32
N ALA A 451 22.33 10.29 -0.70
CA ALA A 451 22.00 10.85 -2.01
C ALA A 451 20.54 11.32 -2.00
N GLU A 452 20.28 12.47 -2.61
CA GLU A 452 18.92 12.97 -2.80
C GLU A 452 18.23 12.22 -3.95
N GLU A 453 16.97 11.86 -3.75
CA GLU A 453 16.09 11.28 -4.76
C GLU A 453 14.81 12.11 -4.89
N LYS A 454 14.35 12.28 -6.14
CA LYS A 454 13.08 12.97 -6.42
C LYS A 454 11.90 12.08 -6.06
N ILE A 455 10.90 12.66 -5.40
CA ILE A 455 9.58 12.04 -5.20
C ILE A 455 8.72 12.37 -6.42
N GLU A 456 8.56 11.42 -7.33
CA GLU A 456 7.80 11.59 -8.58
C GLU A 456 6.28 11.38 -8.44
N ILE A 457 5.84 10.91 -7.27
CA ILE A 457 4.44 10.62 -6.97
C ILE A 457 3.77 11.80 -6.26
N PHE A 458 2.49 12.01 -6.53
CA PHE A 458 1.64 12.94 -5.78
C PHE A 458 0.73 12.15 -4.85
N SER A 459 0.27 12.76 -3.74
CA SER A 459 -0.66 12.07 -2.84
C SER A 459 -2.00 11.74 -3.52
N ARG A 460 -2.34 12.46 -4.60
CA ARG A 460 -3.43 12.17 -5.53
C ARG A 460 -3.36 10.75 -6.09
N ASP A 461 -2.18 10.30 -6.49
CA ASP A 461 -1.98 9.01 -7.17
C ASP A 461 -2.31 7.83 -6.25
N ILE A 462 -2.15 8.02 -4.93
CA ILE A 462 -2.44 7.02 -3.88
C ILE A 462 -3.74 7.30 -3.12
N PHE A 463 -4.54 8.28 -3.55
CA PHE A 463 -5.80 8.60 -2.87
C PHE A 463 -6.83 7.49 -3.11
N ARG A 464 -7.40 6.92 -2.05
CA ARG A 464 -8.39 5.83 -2.17
C ARG A 464 -9.72 6.30 -2.76
N GLY A 465 -10.11 7.56 -2.60
CA GLY A 465 -11.44 8.03 -2.96
C GLY A 465 -12.54 7.42 -2.09
N ASP A 466 -13.74 7.34 -2.64
CA ASP A 466 -14.94 6.83 -1.98
C ASP A 466 -15.00 5.29 -1.88
N TYR A 467 -13.94 4.61 -2.33
CA TYR A 467 -13.86 3.16 -2.30
C TYR A 467 -13.53 2.65 -0.90
N THR A 468 -14.15 1.53 -0.50
CA THR A 468 -13.79 0.85 0.75
C THR A 468 -12.41 0.20 0.65
N HIS A 469 -12.05 -0.30 -0.53
CA HIS A 469 -10.80 -1.00 -0.79
C HIS A 469 -10.03 -0.39 -1.96
N TYR A 470 -8.70 -0.32 -1.86
CA TYR A 470 -7.82 0.08 -2.97
C TYR A 470 -7.99 -0.84 -4.17
N ILE A 471 -8.17 -2.15 -3.98
CA ILE A 471 -8.34 -3.07 -5.13
C ILE A 471 -9.63 -2.76 -5.92
N GLU A 472 -10.68 -2.27 -5.25
CA GLU A 472 -11.92 -1.85 -5.92
C GLU A 472 -11.67 -0.59 -6.75
N LYS A 473 -10.99 0.41 -6.17
CA LYS A 473 -10.53 1.61 -6.87
C LYS A 473 -9.72 1.22 -8.11
N GLU A 474 -8.72 0.37 -7.95
CA GLU A 474 -7.77 0.00 -9.01
C GLU A 474 -8.43 -0.77 -10.14
N ILE A 475 -9.42 -1.64 -9.86
CA ILE A 475 -10.23 -2.28 -10.91
C ILE A 475 -11.03 -1.22 -11.67
N HIS A 476 -11.61 -0.24 -10.97
CA HIS A 476 -12.36 0.85 -11.60
C HIS A 476 -11.49 1.82 -12.40
N GLU A 477 -10.23 2.02 -12.02
CA GLU A 477 -9.24 2.83 -12.74
C GLU A 477 -8.56 2.10 -13.91
N ALA A 478 -8.84 0.80 -14.09
CA ALA A 478 -8.19 -0.02 -15.10
C ALA A 478 -8.35 0.54 -16.52
N SER A 479 -9.53 1.08 -16.86
CA SER A 479 -9.80 1.65 -18.18
C SER A 479 -8.91 2.85 -18.47
N ASP A 480 -8.75 3.76 -17.50
CA ASP A 480 -7.86 4.92 -17.61
C ASP A 480 -6.38 4.50 -17.65
N SER A 481 -5.96 3.53 -16.85
CA SER A 481 -4.58 3.01 -16.88
C SER A 481 -4.23 2.40 -18.25
N VAL A 482 -5.15 1.65 -18.86
CA VAL A 482 -4.99 1.11 -20.23
C VAL A 482 -4.96 2.25 -21.24
N ARG A 483 -5.85 3.24 -21.14
CA ARG A 483 -5.88 4.41 -22.03
C ARG A 483 -4.54 5.16 -22.00
N ASN A 484 -4.03 5.42 -20.80
CA ASN A 484 -2.77 6.12 -20.58
C ASN A 484 -1.57 5.37 -21.18
N THR A 485 -1.61 4.03 -21.17
CA THR A 485 -0.56 3.20 -21.79
C THR A 485 -0.40 3.43 -23.30
N LEU A 486 -1.48 3.84 -23.99
CA LEU A 486 -1.47 4.02 -25.45
C LEU A 486 -0.94 5.40 -25.87
N HIS A 487 -0.85 6.36 -24.95
CA HIS A 487 -0.55 7.75 -25.26
C HIS A 487 0.88 7.99 -25.75
N GLY A 488 1.02 8.87 -26.75
CA GLY A 488 2.30 9.26 -27.35
C GLY A 488 3.01 8.16 -28.15
N LYS A 489 2.31 7.11 -28.58
CA LYS A 489 2.94 5.92 -29.22
C LYS A 489 2.66 5.78 -30.72
N TYR A 490 1.57 6.34 -31.22
CA TYR A 490 1.19 6.25 -32.62
C TYR A 490 0.22 7.37 -33.03
N LEU A 491 0.12 7.59 -34.34
CA LEU A 491 -0.83 8.49 -34.99
C LEU A 491 -1.67 7.72 -36.01
N LYS A 492 -2.96 8.05 -36.11
CA LYS A 492 -3.83 7.56 -37.19
C LYS A 492 -3.81 8.57 -38.34
N LYS A 493 -3.26 8.17 -39.49
CA LYS A 493 -3.12 9.04 -40.67
C LYS A 493 -3.36 8.26 -41.96
N ASN A 494 -4.07 8.87 -42.92
CA ASN A 494 -4.32 8.31 -44.26
C ASN A 494 -4.90 6.88 -44.24
N GLY A 495 -5.79 6.56 -43.29
CA GLY A 495 -6.37 5.22 -43.18
C GLY A 495 -5.39 4.12 -42.72
N GLY A 496 -4.28 4.51 -42.08
CA GLY A 496 -3.33 3.60 -41.44
C GLY A 496 -2.81 4.15 -40.11
N VAL A 497 -1.84 3.43 -39.54
CA VAL A 497 -1.18 3.77 -38.28
C VAL A 497 0.29 4.08 -38.55
N GLU A 498 0.77 5.17 -37.97
CA GLU A 498 2.17 5.57 -37.94
C GLU A 498 2.65 5.49 -36.49
N PHE A 499 3.53 4.54 -36.18
CA PHE A 499 4.11 4.43 -34.84
C PHE A 499 5.19 5.49 -34.62
N LEU A 500 5.30 5.99 -33.40
CA LEU A 500 6.27 6.99 -32.96
C LEU A 500 7.36 6.30 -32.13
N PRO A 501 8.54 5.97 -32.70
CA PRO A 501 9.59 5.25 -31.98
C PRO A 501 10.04 5.94 -30.68
N GLU A 502 10.02 7.26 -30.63
CA GLU A 502 10.34 8.08 -29.45
C GLU A 502 9.40 7.77 -28.28
N GLY A 503 8.17 7.38 -28.56
CA GLY A 503 7.21 6.95 -27.56
C GLY A 503 7.61 5.66 -26.83
N PHE A 504 8.49 4.84 -27.39
CA PHE A 504 8.91 3.54 -26.83
C PHE A 504 10.27 3.63 -26.12
N GLY A 505 10.48 4.70 -25.35
CA GLY A 505 11.69 4.93 -24.55
C GLY A 505 12.94 5.11 -25.42
N LYS A 506 13.58 4.01 -25.79
CA LYS A 506 14.71 3.96 -26.74
C LYS A 506 14.32 3.27 -28.05
N GLY A 507 13.13 3.56 -28.55
CA GLY A 507 12.55 2.87 -29.71
C GLY A 507 13.37 2.96 -31.01
N PRO A 508 14.02 4.09 -31.35
CA PRO A 508 14.91 4.13 -32.52
C PRO A 508 16.04 3.09 -32.46
N ALA A 509 16.61 2.86 -31.27
CA ALA A 509 17.64 1.84 -31.06
C ALA A 509 17.07 0.43 -31.21
N LEU A 510 15.84 0.21 -30.73
CA LEU A 510 15.12 -1.05 -30.92
C LEU A 510 14.83 -1.37 -32.40
N VAL A 511 14.41 -0.37 -33.20
CA VAL A 511 14.22 -0.56 -34.65
C VAL A 511 15.52 -0.94 -35.33
N LYS A 512 16.63 -0.27 -34.97
CA LYS A 512 17.96 -0.62 -35.48
C LYS A 512 18.33 -2.06 -35.11
N ARG A 513 18.05 -2.49 -33.88
CA ARG A 513 18.31 -3.87 -33.43
C ARG A 513 17.54 -4.90 -34.25
N PHE A 514 16.25 -4.70 -34.52
CA PHE A 514 15.45 -5.65 -35.30
C PHE A 514 15.80 -5.69 -36.79
N ARG A 515 16.44 -4.64 -37.32
CA ARG A 515 16.93 -4.57 -38.71
C ARG A 515 18.39 -5.03 -38.86
N ASP A 516 19.05 -5.40 -37.77
CA ASP A 516 20.43 -5.87 -37.79
C ASP A 516 20.50 -7.28 -38.42
N THR A 517 21.06 -7.36 -39.63
CA THR A 517 21.23 -8.60 -40.39
C THR A 517 22.45 -9.42 -39.96
N ASP A 518 23.43 -8.79 -39.29
CA ASP A 518 24.64 -9.47 -38.81
C ASP A 518 24.34 -10.24 -37.51
N LYS A 519 23.38 -9.74 -36.73
CA LYS A 519 22.90 -10.37 -35.48
C LYS A 519 21.37 -10.50 -35.49
N PRO A 520 20.77 -11.31 -36.38
CA PRO A 520 19.32 -11.39 -36.48
C PRO A 520 18.70 -11.88 -35.15
N ILE A 521 17.59 -11.26 -34.74
CA ILE A 521 16.78 -11.79 -33.65
C ILE A 521 16.08 -13.05 -34.14
N LYS A 522 16.29 -14.16 -33.44
CA LYS A 522 15.65 -15.45 -33.71
C LYS A 522 14.72 -15.89 -32.60
N ARG A 523 14.86 -15.32 -31.41
CA ARG A 523 14.10 -15.69 -30.22
C ARG A 523 13.57 -14.46 -29.50
N ILE A 524 12.29 -14.47 -29.13
CA ILE A 524 11.68 -13.51 -28.22
C ILE A 524 11.26 -14.25 -26.96
N ILE A 525 11.71 -13.78 -25.80
CA ILE A 525 11.42 -14.41 -24.51
C ILE A 525 10.73 -13.39 -23.60
N CYS A 526 9.48 -13.64 -23.25
CA CYS A 526 8.76 -12.87 -22.24
C CYS A 526 8.99 -13.46 -20.85
N VAL A 527 9.26 -12.62 -19.84
CA VAL A 527 9.54 -13.10 -18.48
C VAL A 527 8.90 -12.20 -17.44
N GLY A 528 8.45 -12.79 -16.33
CA GLY A 528 7.90 -12.05 -15.20
C GLY A 528 7.75 -12.94 -13.97
N GLN A 529 7.05 -12.45 -12.94
CA GLN A 529 6.71 -13.21 -11.74
C GLN A 529 5.24 -13.02 -11.36
N GLY A 530 4.57 -14.09 -10.93
CA GLY A 530 3.14 -14.06 -10.58
C GLY A 530 2.26 -13.52 -11.71
N THR A 531 1.38 -12.57 -11.42
CA THR A 531 0.54 -11.87 -12.40
C THR A 531 1.33 -11.32 -13.60
N ALA A 532 2.55 -10.80 -13.38
CA ALA A 532 3.39 -10.29 -14.47
C ALA A 532 3.94 -11.41 -15.39
N ALA A 533 4.11 -12.64 -14.88
CA ALA A 533 4.45 -13.80 -15.71
C ALA A 533 3.27 -14.19 -16.61
N VAL A 534 2.04 -14.15 -16.08
CA VAL A 534 0.81 -14.40 -16.86
C VAL A 534 0.60 -13.30 -17.90
N ALA A 535 0.89 -12.03 -17.57
CA ALA A 535 0.93 -10.95 -18.56
C ALA A 535 2.00 -11.23 -19.63
N GLY A 536 3.19 -11.69 -19.26
CA GLY A 536 4.24 -12.12 -20.19
C GLY A 536 3.78 -13.24 -21.14
N MET A 537 3.01 -14.21 -20.65
CA MET A 537 2.36 -15.25 -21.49
C MET A 537 1.38 -14.63 -22.49
N ALA A 538 0.60 -13.63 -22.07
CA ALA A 538 -0.29 -12.89 -22.95
C ALA A 538 0.47 -12.12 -24.02
N VAL A 539 1.54 -11.42 -23.66
CA VAL A 539 2.40 -10.70 -24.62
C VAL A 539 3.00 -11.66 -25.64
N ALA A 540 3.52 -12.81 -25.20
CA ALA A 540 4.03 -13.84 -26.09
C ALA A 540 2.95 -14.34 -27.08
N GLN A 541 1.73 -14.56 -26.59
CA GLN A 541 0.61 -14.99 -27.44
C GLN A 541 0.18 -13.94 -28.47
N LEU A 542 0.23 -12.65 -28.10
CA LEU A 542 -0.04 -11.54 -29.01
C LEU A 542 1.05 -11.39 -30.07
N LEU A 543 2.33 -11.54 -29.70
CA LEU A 543 3.46 -11.57 -30.62
C LEU A 543 3.38 -12.72 -31.61
N ARG A 544 3.01 -13.94 -31.17
CA ARG A 544 2.81 -15.08 -32.09
C ARG A 544 1.77 -14.81 -33.16
N ARG A 545 0.71 -14.07 -32.81
CA ARG A 545 -0.32 -13.65 -33.77
C ARG A 545 0.21 -12.64 -34.77
N THR A 546 0.97 -11.63 -34.33
CA THR A 546 1.41 -10.54 -35.22
C THR A 546 2.68 -10.85 -36.01
N LEU A 547 3.47 -11.83 -35.56
CA LEU A 547 4.73 -12.26 -36.17
C LEU A 547 4.68 -13.68 -36.75
N ALA A 548 3.48 -14.20 -37.05
CA ALA A 548 3.27 -15.57 -37.53
C ALA A 548 4.05 -15.89 -38.82
N ASP A 549 4.29 -14.89 -39.67
CA ASP A 549 5.01 -15.02 -40.95
C ASP A 549 6.55 -14.89 -40.80
N THR A 550 7.08 -15.04 -39.59
CA THR A 550 8.52 -14.97 -39.30
C THR A 550 9.04 -16.29 -38.74
N ASP A 551 10.35 -16.52 -38.87
CA ASP A 551 11.05 -17.66 -38.24
C ASP A 551 11.41 -17.39 -36.76
N ILE A 552 10.86 -16.33 -36.16
CA ILE A 552 11.18 -15.94 -34.78
C ILE A 552 10.41 -16.84 -33.81
N ARG A 553 11.14 -17.57 -32.97
CA ARG A 553 10.56 -18.40 -31.91
C ARG A 553 10.16 -17.52 -30.72
N ILE A 554 8.92 -17.65 -30.25
CA ILE A 554 8.37 -16.82 -29.18
C ILE A 554 7.99 -17.67 -27.97
N GLU A 555 8.55 -17.34 -26.82
CA GLU A 555 8.45 -18.10 -25.57
C GLU A 555 8.07 -17.20 -24.39
N SER A 556 7.62 -17.83 -23.31
CA SER A 556 7.32 -17.14 -22.05
C SER A 556 7.68 -18.02 -20.86
N TYR A 557 8.32 -17.44 -19.84
CA TYR A 557 8.74 -18.16 -18.64
C TYR A 557 8.39 -17.39 -17.36
N THR A 558 8.18 -18.13 -16.29
CA THR A 558 8.33 -17.60 -14.92
C THR A 558 9.82 -17.33 -14.68
N GLY A 559 10.17 -16.15 -14.16
CA GLY A 559 11.57 -15.68 -14.13
C GLY A 559 12.55 -16.63 -13.42
N SER A 560 12.13 -17.24 -12.32
CA SER A 560 12.95 -18.20 -11.56
C SER A 560 13.30 -19.45 -12.35
N GLU A 561 12.37 -19.94 -13.18
CA GLU A 561 12.57 -21.14 -14.00
C GLU A 561 13.60 -20.87 -15.10
N LEU A 562 13.50 -19.71 -15.76
CA LEU A 562 14.41 -19.36 -16.84
C LEU A 562 15.87 -19.37 -16.37
N VAL A 563 16.18 -18.79 -15.21
CA VAL A 563 17.55 -18.80 -14.63
C VAL A 563 18.06 -20.22 -14.39
N GLY A 564 17.20 -21.13 -13.90
CA GLY A 564 17.60 -22.49 -13.52
C GLY A 564 17.93 -23.40 -14.70
N PHE A 565 17.31 -23.17 -15.86
CA PHE A 565 17.45 -24.01 -17.05
C PHE A 565 18.25 -23.34 -18.19
N MET A 566 18.66 -22.09 -18.00
CA MET A 566 19.58 -21.38 -18.87
C MET A 566 21.02 -21.89 -18.69
N GLY A 567 21.42 -22.87 -19.50
CA GLY A 567 22.84 -23.22 -19.67
C GLY A 567 23.67 -22.04 -20.21
N ASP A 568 24.96 -22.23 -20.50
CA ASP A 568 25.87 -21.16 -20.97
C ASP A 568 25.68 -20.77 -22.45
N GLU A 569 24.44 -20.71 -22.90
CA GLU A 569 24.09 -20.32 -24.27
C GLU A 569 24.38 -18.82 -24.51
N ARG A 570 24.90 -18.50 -25.69
CA ARG A 570 24.95 -17.11 -26.18
C ARG A 570 23.52 -16.61 -26.42
N MET A 571 23.30 -15.33 -26.12
CA MET A 571 21.97 -14.72 -26.22
C MET A 571 21.95 -13.50 -27.14
N ASP A 572 22.97 -13.34 -27.99
CA ASP A 572 23.03 -12.25 -28.95
C ASP A 572 21.93 -12.28 -30.01
N ASP A 573 21.20 -13.39 -30.16
CA ASP A 573 20.01 -13.55 -31.01
C ASP A 573 18.66 -13.43 -30.26
N VAL A 574 18.70 -13.08 -28.96
CA VAL A 574 17.54 -13.02 -28.06
C VAL A 574 17.06 -11.58 -27.87
N PHE A 575 15.74 -11.40 -27.99
CA PHE A 575 15.02 -10.23 -27.52
C PHE A 575 14.24 -10.59 -26.24
N LEU A 576 14.72 -10.09 -25.10
CA LEU A 576 14.13 -10.36 -23.80
C LEU A 576 13.13 -9.27 -23.43
N ILE A 577 11.91 -9.68 -23.04
CA ILE A 577 10.84 -8.78 -22.58
C ILE A 577 10.53 -9.09 -21.10
N PRO A 578 11.25 -8.47 -20.15
CA PRO A 578 10.88 -8.54 -18.74
C PRO A 578 9.66 -7.66 -18.45
N VAL A 579 8.65 -8.22 -17.79
CA VAL A 579 7.41 -7.56 -17.37
C VAL A 579 7.43 -7.40 -15.85
N SER A 580 7.25 -6.18 -15.35
CA SER A 580 7.22 -5.89 -13.91
C SER A 580 6.45 -4.60 -13.61
N GLN A 581 5.61 -4.57 -12.58
CA GLN A 581 4.96 -3.32 -12.13
C GLN A 581 5.98 -2.40 -11.44
N SER A 582 6.71 -2.90 -10.43
CA SER A 582 7.60 -2.10 -9.58
C SER A 582 8.98 -1.83 -10.21
N GLY A 583 9.41 -2.67 -11.16
CA GLY A 583 10.76 -2.64 -11.71
C GLY A 583 11.87 -3.03 -10.71
N THR A 584 11.51 -3.52 -9.52
CA THR A 584 12.43 -3.90 -8.43
C THR A 584 12.42 -5.40 -8.12
N THR A 585 11.56 -6.19 -8.78
CA THR A 585 11.43 -7.62 -8.51
C THR A 585 12.78 -8.34 -8.67
N THR A 586 13.30 -8.91 -7.59
CA THR A 586 14.65 -9.49 -7.51
C THR A 586 14.89 -10.57 -8.56
N ASP A 587 14.01 -11.56 -8.66
CA ASP A 587 14.17 -12.67 -9.61
C ASP A 587 14.13 -12.20 -11.07
N THR A 588 13.25 -11.26 -11.40
CA THR A 588 13.18 -10.66 -12.75
C THR A 588 14.44 -9.87 -13.07
N ASN A 589 14.94 -9.08 -12.13
CA ASN A 589 16.19 -8.32 -12.32
C ASN A 589 17.40 -9.25 -12.47
N ARG A 590 17.43 -10.37 -11.75
CA ARG A 590 18.48 -11.39 -11.89
C ARG A 590 18.48 -12.05 -13.27
N VAL A 591 17.30 -12.37 -13.82
CA VAL A 591 17.17 -12.85 -15.20
C VAL A 591 17.76 -11.83 -16.16
N VAL A 592 17.41 -10.56 -15.99
CA VAL A 592 17.87 -9.48 -16.87
C VAL A 592 19.39 -9.35 -16.85
N ASP A 593 20.00 -9.34 -15.67
CA ASP A 593 21.46 -9.26 -15.54
C ASP A 593 22.14 -10.41 -16.30
N LEU A 594 21.69 -11.65 -16.07
CA LEU A 594 22.28 -12.85 -16.68
C LEU A 594 22.10 -12.90 -18.21
N CYS A 595 20.91 -12.55 -18.71
CA CYS A 595 20.65 -12.50 -20.15
C CYS A 595 21.44 -11.40 -20.84
N ARG A 596 21.51 -10.21 -20.21
CA ARG A 596 22.25 -9.05 -20.72
C ARG A 596 23.74 -9.35 -20.80
N ASP A 597 24.32 -9.95 -19.77
CA ASP A 597 25.73 -10.35 -19.75
C ASP A 597 26.08 -11.35 -20.85
N ARG A 598 25.09 -12.13 -21.31
CA ARG A 598 25.20 -13.09 -22.43
C ARG A 598 24.84 -12.50 -23.80
N GLY A 599 24.55 -11.20 -23.86
CA GLY A 599 24.35 -10.44 -25.10
C GLY A 599 22.89 -10.24 -25.54
N ALA A 600 21.90 -10.64 -24.73
CA ALA A 600 20.49 -10.40 -25.04
C ALA A 600 20.17 -8.90 -25.15
N TRP A 601 19.30 -8.55 -26.09
CA TRP A 601 18.70 -7.21 -26.10
C TRP A 601 17.52 -7.18 -25.13
N VAL A 602 17.53 -6.25 -24.18
CA VAL A 602 16.50 -6.17 -23.14
C VAL A 602 15.52 -5.03 -23.40
N ASN A 603 14.23 -5.34 -23.52
CA ASN A 603 13.14 -4.38 -23.62
C ASN A 603 12.08 -4.58 -22.52
N CYS A 604 12.15 -3.82 -21.42
CA CYS A 604 11.21 -4.03 -20.32
C CYS A 604 9.83 -3.39 -20.58
N ILE A 605 8.78 -4.06 -20.09
CA ILE A 605 7.44 -3.48 -19.89
C ILE A 605 7.32 -3.19 -18.40
N VAL A 606 7.26 -1.91 -18.03
CA VAL A 606 7.36 -1.50 -16.63
C VAL A 606 6.49 -0.30 -16.32
N ASN A 607 5.98 -0.21 -15.09
CA ASN A 607 5.25 0.98 -14.67
C ASN A 607 6.21 2.03 -14.10
N ARG A 608 6.96 1.68 -13.04
CA ARG A 608 7.79 2.65 -12.30
C ARG A 608 8.94 3.22 -13.15
N ARG A 609 8.87 4.53 -13.42
CA ARG A 609 9.97 5.33 -13.98
C ARG A 609 11.22 5.23 -13.11
N ASN A 610 12.39 5.34 -13.74
CA ASN A 610 13.71 5.33 -13.08
C ASN A 610 14.01 4.09 -12.22
N SER A 611 13.21 3.02 -12.33
CA SER A 611 13.43 1.78 -11.59
C SER A 611 14.72 1.07 -12.03
N PRO A 612 15.30 0.20 -11.17
CA PRO A 612 16.49 -0.57 -11.53
C PRO A 612 16.34 -1.34 -12.86
N LEU A 613 15.15 -1.88 -13.12
CA LEU A 613 14.85 -2.59 -14.37
C LEU A 613 14.97 -1.68 -15.61
N VAL A 614 14.52 -0.42 -15.54
CA VAL A 614 14.67 0.55 -16.63
C VAL A 614 16.14 0.83 -16.89
N GLN A 615 16.93 1.04 -15.83
CA GLN A 615 18.36 1.35 -15.95
C GLN A 615 19.15 0.21 -16.61
N LYS A 616 18.72 -1.04 -16.37
CA LYS A 616 19.32 -2.26 -16.93
C LYS A 616 18.84 -2.60 -18.35
N SER A 617 17.87 -1.89 -18.90
CA SER A 617 17.24 -2.22 -20.19
C SER A 617 17.77 -1.37 -21.36
N ASP A 618 17.87 -1.97 -22.54
CA ASP A 618 18.32 -1.29 -23.78
C ASP A 618 17.20 -0.49 -24.44
N SER A 619 15.95 -0.89 -24.22
CA SER A 619 14.73 -0.13 -24.54
C SER A 619 13.63 -0.46 -23.53
N TYR A 620 12.51 0.28 -23.54
CA TYR A 620 11.42 0.05 -22.58
C TYR A 620 10.11 0.66 -23.06
N ILE A 621 9.00 0.11 -22.56
CA ILE A 621 7.67 0.70 -22.69
C ILE A 621 7.09 0.88 -21.29
N TYR A 622 6.65 2.11 -21.00
CA TYR A 622 5.93 2.40 -19.77
C TYR A 622 4.47 1.99 -19.87
N THR A 623 3.94 1.36 -18.83
CA THR A 623 2.49 1.21 -18.64
C THR A 623 1.93 2.46 -17.99
N SER A 624 0.65 2.74 -18.25
CA SER A 624 -0.03 3.97 -17.81
C SER A 624 0.82 5.21 -18.16
N ASN A 625 0.93 6.17 -17.26
CA ASN A 625 1.86 7.30 -17.31
C ASN A 625 3.22 7.00 -16.64
N GLY A 626 3.43 5.79 -16.12
CA GLY A 626 4.64 5.38 -15.41
C GLY A 626 4.84 5.96 -13.99
N ARG A 627 3.85 6.68 -13.45
CA ARG A 627 3.77 7.06 -12.03
C ARG A 627 2.68 6.32 -11.26
N ASP A 628 1.79 5.63 -11.97
CA ASP A 628 0.61 4.96 -11.42
C ASP A 628 0.98 3.97 -10.28
N VAL A 629 0.32 4.07 -9.13
CA VAL A 629 0.63 3.23 -7.96
C VAL A 629 -0.50 2.21 -7.77
N GLU A 630 -0.13 0.95 -7.63
CA GLU A 630 -1.01 -0.09 -7.07
C GLU A 630 -0.71 -0.19 -5.57
N MET A 631 -1.66 0.25 -4.75
CA MET A 631 -1.62 0.17 -3.29
C MET A 631 -2.12 -1.18 -2.80
N ALA A 632 -3.07 -1.80 -3.51
CA ALA A 632 -3.49 -3.16 -3.20
C ALA A 632 -2.34 -4.15 -3.46
N VAL A 633 -2.19 -5.13 -2.58
CA VAL A 633 -1.14 -6.15 -2.74
C VAL A 633 -1.43 -7.02 -3.97
N ALA A 634 -2.70 -7.32 -4.25
CA ALA A 634 -3.10 -8.07 -5.43
C ALA A 634 -3.16 -7.14 -6.66
N SER A 635 -2.32 -7.40 -7.67
CA SER A 635 -2.25 -6.58 -8.88
C SER A 635 -3.51 -6.72 -9.73
N THR A 636 -3.98 -5.61 -10.32
CA THR A 636 -5.19 -5.55 -11.16
C THR A 636 -4.93 -4.69 -12.42
N LYS A 637 -5.00 -3.36 -12.32
CA LYS A 637 -4.80 -2.43 -13.44
C LYS A 637 -3.47 -2.62 -14.16
N ALA A 638 -2.41 -2.99 -13.44
CA ALA A 638 -1.11 -3.24 -14.06
C ALA A 638 -1.15 -4.44 -15.02
N PHE A 639 -1.93 -5.50 -14.75
CA PHE A 639 -2.06 -6.63 -15.67
C PHE A 639 -2.64 -6.21 -17.03
N TYR A 640 -3.72 -5.44 -17.02
CA TYR A 640 -4.37 -4.97 -18.24
C TYR A 640 -3.47 -4.02 -19.04
N SER A 641 -2.83 -3.08 -18.35
CA SER A 641 -1.90 -2.13 -18.95
C SER A 641 -0.65 -2.82 -19.50
N GLN A 642 -0.13 -3.88 -18.85
CA GLN A 642 0.98 -4.69 -19.37
C GLN A 642 0.59 -5.42 -20.67
N ILE A 643 -0.63 -5.94 -20.76
CA ILE A 643 -1.14 -6.56 -21.98
C ILE A 643 -1.31 -5.53 -23.09
N ALA A 644 -1.86 -4.35 -22.77
CA ALA A 644 -2.02 -3.26 -23.74
C ALA A 644 -0.66 -2.80 -24.29
N ALA A 645 0.34 -2.60 -23.42
CA ALA A 645 1.71 -2.29 -23.81
C ALA A 645 2.32 -3.40 -24.70
N GLY A 646 2.13 -4.67 -24.31
CA GLY A 646 2.59 -5.81 -25.10
C GLY A 646 1.93 -5.93 -26.47
N LYS A 647 0.62 -5.66 -26.56
CA LYS A 647 -0.13 -5.59 -27.83
C LYS A 647 0.43 -4.49 -28.73
N LEU A 648 0.70 -3.33 -28.15
CA LEU A 648 1.21 -2.19 -28.88
C LEU A 648 2.61 -2.46 -29.43
N LEU A 649 3.49 -3.03 -28.60
CA LEU A 649 4.80 -3.51 -29.02
C LEU A 649 4.68 -4.55 -30.13
N SER A 650 3.75 -5.51 -30.02
CA SER A 650 3.59 -6.58 -31.02
C SER A 650 3.15 -6.05 -32.38
N LEU A 651 2.26 -5.05 -32.41
CA LEU A 651 1.81 -4.38 -33.63
C LEU A 651 2.88 -3.49 -34.24
N TRP A 652 3.66 -2.81 -33.40
CA TRP A 652 4.77 -2.00 -33.89
C TRP A 652 5.87 -2.85 -34.51
N LEU A 653 6.26 -3.96 -33.86
CA LEU A 653 7.22 -4.92 -34.44
C LEU A 653 6.70 -5.51 -35.75
N ALA A 654 5.40 -5.78 -35.86
CA ALA A 654 4.80 -6.24 -37.11
C ALA A 654 4.87 -5.20 -38.23
N ASP A 655 4.73 -3.90 -37.93
CA ASP A 655 5.00 -2.85 -38.91
C ASP A 655 6.49 -2.75 -39.26
N VAL A 656 7.39 -2.87 -38.28
CA VAL A 656 8.84 -2.81 -38.52
C VAL A 656 9.30 -3.96 -39.44
N LEU A 657 8.81 -5.17 -39.18
CA LEU A 657 9.14 -6.40 -39.90
C LEU A 657 8.24 -6.68 -41.11
N LYS A 658 7.21 -5.84 -41.32
CA LYS A 658 6.24 -5.93 -42.44
C LYS A 658 5.48 -7.26 -42.50
N THR A 659 5.19 -7.85 -41.34
CA THR A 659 4.39 -9.08 -41.21
C THR A 659 2.88 -8.83 -41.24
N MET A 660 2.45 -7.59 -41.06
CA MET A 660 1.04 -7.21 -41.14
C MET A 660 0.85 -6.00 -42.06
N GLY A 661 -0.23 -6.02 -42.85
CA GLY A 661 -0.62 -4.89 -43.68
C GLY A 661 -1.19 -3.72 -42.85
N LYS A 662 -1.01 -2.48 -43.34
CA LYS A 662 -1.45 -1.25 -42.65
C LYS A 662 -2.92 -1.25 -42.21
N LYS A 663 -3.83 -1.80 -43.04
CA LYS A 663 -5.26 -1.90 -42.72
C LYS A 663 -5.53 -2.89 -41.58
N ALA A 664 -4.82 -4.01 -41.55
CA ALA A 664 -4.95 -4.99 -40.47
C ALA A 664 -4.43 -4.41 -39.15
N ILE A 665 -3.28 -3.72 -39.17
CA ILE A 665 -2.75 -3.00 -38.01
C ILE A 665 -3.75 -1.96 -37.51
N LEU A 666 -4.37 -1.18 -38.40
CA LEU A 666 -5.39 -0.21 -38.01
C LEU A 666 -6.58 -0.88 -37.31
N THR A 667 -7.10 -2.01 -37.82
CA THR A 667 -8.18 -2.75 -37.16
C THR A 667 -7.79 -3.25 -35.78
N GLU A 668 -6.56 -3.74 -35.61
CA GLU A 668 -6.04 -4.19 -34.30
C GLU A 668 -5.85 -3.04 -33.31
N ILE A 669 -5.39 -1.87 -33.78
CA ILE A 669 -5.31 -0.65 -32.97
C ILE A 669 -6.69 -0.16 -32.56
N GLN A 670 -7.69 -0.21 -33.45
CA GLN A 670 -9.07 0.17 -33.11
C GLN A 670 -9.66 -0.74 -32.03
N ALA A 671 -9.38 -2.05 -32.07
CA ALA A 671 -9.77 -2.97 -31.00
C ALA A 671 -9.07 -2.60 -29.67
N LEU A 672 -7.77 -2.29 -29.71
CA LEU A 672 -7.02 -1.86 -28.53
C LEU A 672 -7.53 -0.53 -27.95
N GLU A 673 -7.88 0.44 -28.80
CA GLU A 673 -8.49 1.72 -28.40
C GLU A 673 -9.91 1.55 -27.80
N ALA A 674 -10.64 0.53 -28.23
CA ALA A 674 -11.97 0.21 -27.70
C ALA A 674 -11.93 -0.49 -26.34
N LEU A 675 -10.80 -1.16 -26.01
CA LEU A 675 -10.66 -1.96 -24.79
C LEU A 675 -11.04 -1.19 -23.50
N PRO A 676 -10.56 0.05 -23.25
CA PRO A 676 -10.98 0.82 -22.07
C PRO A 676 -12.50 0.94 -21.90
N GLY A 677 -13.22 1.31 -22.96
CA GLY A 677 -14.68 1.45 -22.90
C GLY A 677 -15.39 0.10 -22.68
N LYS A 678 -14.79 -1.00 -23.14
CA LYS A 678 -15.29 -2.35 -22.88
C LYS A 678 -15.03 -2.82 -21.45
N ILE A 679 -13.94 -2.38 -20.82
CA ILE A 679 -13.71 -2.58 -19.38
C ILE A 679 -14.80 -1.85 -18.59
N ASP A 680 -15.11 -0.59 -18.92
CA ASP A 680 -16.18 0.17 -18.26
C ASP A 680 -17.56 -0.49 -18.43
N GLU A 681 -17.84 -1.06 -19.61
CA GLU A 681 -19.06 -1.82 -19.88
C GLU A 681 -19.18 -3.07 -18.99
N VAL A 682 -18.09 -3.82 -18.76
CA VAL A 682 -18.09 -4.94 -17.79
C VAL A 682 -18.42 -4.45 -16.38
N LEU A 683 -17.81 -3.35 -15.95
CA LEU A 683 -18.00 -2.80 -14.60
C LEU A 683 -19.37 -2.14 -14.41
N THR A 684 -20.07 -1.81 -15.48
CA THR A 684 -21.49 -1.41 -15.41
C THR A 684 -22.36 -2.59 -14.95
N GLY A 685 -21.99 -3.82 -15.31
CA GLY A 685 -22.66 -5.06 -14.90
C GLY A 685 -22.22 -5.65 -13.56
N LYS A 686 -21.39 -4.93 -12.78
CA LYS A 686 -20.67 -5.44 -11.60
C LYS A 686 -21.56 -6.01 -10.49
N ASP A 687 -22.78 -5.50 -10.34
CA ASP A 687 -23.72 -6.00 -9.33
C ASP A 687 -24.20 -7.41 -9.66
N SER A 688 -24.44 -7.71 -10.94
CA SER A 688 -24.80 -9.07 -11.37
C SER A 688 -23.69 -10.08 -11.06
N ILE A 689 -22.43 -9.68 -11.28
CA ILE A 689 -21.25 -10.47 -10.95
C ILE A 689 -21.15 -10.69 -9.43
N ALA A 690 -21.42 -9.64 -8.64
CA ALA A 690 -21.40 -9.71 -7.19
C ALA A 690 -22.46 -10.67 -6.64
N GLU A 691 -23.67 -10.69 -7.19
CA GLU A 691 -24.73 -11.60 -6.76
C GLU A 691 -24.36 -13.07 -7.01
N VAL A 692 -23.76 -13.37 -8.17
CA VAL A 692 -23.25 -14.71 -8.45
C VAL A 692 -22.13 -15.09 -7.46
N ALA A 693 -21.18 -14.19 -7.20
CA ALA A 693 -20.10 -14.45 -6.25
C ALA A 693 -20.62 -14.72 -4.83
N LYS A 694 -21.53 -13.89 -4.32
CA LYS A 694 -22.14 -14.04 -2.99
C LYS A 694 -22.90 -15.36 -2.84
N LYS A 695 -23.58 -15.80 -3.90
CA LYS A 695 -24.39 -17.02 -3.87
C LYS A 695 -23.52 -18.28 -3.82
N TYR A 696 -22.48 -18.37 -4.65
CA TYR A 696 -21.74 -19.62 -4.83
C TYR A 696 -20.44 -19.68 -4.02
N ALA A 697 -19.71 -18.58 -3.84
CA ALA A 697 -18.40 -18.64 -3.19
C ALA A 697 -18.41 -19.18 -1.74
N PRO A 698 -19.37 -18.81 -0.86
CA PRO A 698 -19.34 -19.24 0.54
C PRO A 698 -19.68 -20.71 0.78
N VAL A 699 -20.45 -21.33 -0.12
CA VAL A 699 -21.01 -22.68 0.06
C VAL A 699 -20.18 -23.79 -0.59
N HIS A 700 -19.21 -23.43 -1.44
CA HIS A 700 -18.36 -24.42 -2.11
C HIS A 700 -16.97 -24.50 -1.49
N ARG A 701 -16.58 -25.69 -1.06
CA ARG A 701 -15.27 -25.98 -0.50
C ARG A 701 -14.16 -26.02 -1.54
N TYR A 702 -14.35 -26.78 -2.61
CA TYR A 702 -13.38 -27.00 -3.69
C TYR A 702 -13.72 -26.13 -4.89
N TRP A 703 -12.71 -25.46 -5.44
CA TRP A 703 -12.86 -24.52 -6.55
C TRP A 703 -11.90 -24.94 -7.66
N ALA A 704 -12.22 -24.60 -8.91
CA ALA A 704 -11.35 -24.83 -10.06
C ALA A 704 -11.52 -23.71 -11.09
N LEU A 705 -10.48 -23.47 -11.88
CA LEU A 705 -10.57 -22.63 -13.08
C LEU A 705 -10.24 -23.43 -14.32
N VAL A 706 -10.95 -23.13 -15.39
CA VAL A 706 -10.65 -23.69 -16.71
C VAL A 706 -10.74 -22.64 -17.79
N GLY A 707 -9.97 -22.84 -18.85
CA GLY A 707 -10.07 -22.05 -20.08
C GLY A 707 -9.50 -22.83 -21.25
N ASN A 708 -9.76 -22.32 -22.47
CA ASN A 708 -9.17 -22.85 -23.70
C ASN A 708 -8.34 -21.78 -24.39
N GLY A 709 -7.19 -22.15 -24.96
CA GLY A 709 -6.35 -21.24 -25.74
C GLY A 709 -5.99 -19.97 -24.96
N ARG A 710 -6.42 -18.80 -25.46
CA ARG A 710 -6.15 -17.51 -24.79
C ARG A 710 -6.88 -17.38 -23.45
N ASN A 711 -8.01 -18.06 -23.28
CA ASN A 711 -8.77 -18.00 -22.03
C ASN A 711 -8.04 -18.73 -20.89
N CYS A 712 -7.03 -19.57 -21.19
CA CYS A 712 -6.12 -20.08 -20.15
C CYS A 712 -5.34 -18.96 -19.46
N ILE A 713 -5.06 -17.84 -20.16
CA ILE A 713 -4.40 -16.67 -19.57
C ILE A 713 -5.33 -16.03 -18.53
N ALA A 714 -6.60 -15.80 -18.90
CA ALA A 714 -7.62 -15.29 -17.99
C ALA A 714 -7.82 -16.23 -16.80
N ALA A 715 -7.93 -17.54 -17.05
CA ALA A 715 -8.07 -18.55 -16.00
C ALA A 715 -6.88 -18.55 -15.03
N GLN A 716 -5.65 -18.47 -15.51
CA GLN A 716 -4.46 -18.43 -14.65
C GLN A 716 -4.39 -17.16 -13.80
N GLU A 717 -4.71 -16.01 -14.38
CA GLU A 717 -4.69 -14.74 -13.65
C GLU A 717 -5.81 -14.66 -12.61
N VAL A 718 -7.05 -15.02 -12.98
CA VAL A 718 -8.16 -15.06 -12.03
C VAL A 718 -7.86 -16.07 -10.91
N ARG A 719 -7.26 -17.23 -11.22
CA ARG A 719 -6.81 -18.19 -10.20
C ARG A 719 -5.86 -17.54 -9.18
N ILE A 720 -4.88 -16.75 -9.64
CA ILE A 720 -3.96 -16.03 -8.76
C ILE A 720 -4.75 -15.09 -7.85
N LYS A 721 -5.65 -14.26 -8.41
CA LYS A 721 -6.46 -13.34 -7.59
C LYS A 721 -7.31 -14.06 -6.56
N LEU A 722 -7.96 -15.16 -6.91
CA LEU A 722 -8.76 -15.93 -5.97
C LEU A 722 -7.89 -16.61 -4.90
N SER A 723 -6.66 -17.00 -5.24
CA SER A 723 -5.72 -17.54 -4.25
C SER A 723 -5.28 -16.45 -3.26
N GLU A 724 -4.99 -15.24 -3.77
CA GLU A 724 -4.58 -14.07 -2.97
C GLU A 724 -5.72 -13.49 -2.12
N LEU A 725 -6.95 -13.47 -2.63
CA LEU A 725 -8.11 -12.84 -1.99
C LEU A 725 -8.97 -13.82 -1.19
N CYS A 726 -9.10 -15.07 -1.63
CA CYS A 726 -10.00 -16.06 -1.02
C CYS A 726 -9.27 -17.16 -0.23
N TYR A 727 -7.93 -17.21 -0.28
CA TYR A 727 -7.07 -18.19 0.39
C TYR A 727 -7.40 -19.64 0.06
N LYS A 728 -7.66 -19.89 -1.22
CA LYS A 728 -7.88 -21.23 -1.77
C LYS A 728 -6.67 -21.67 -2.59
N SER A 729 -6.33 -22.96 -2.47
CA SER A 729 -5.53 -23.64 -3.50
C SER A 729 -6.47 -24.04 -4.61
N ILE A 730 -6.23 -23.54 -5.82
CA ILE A 730 -7.16 -23.69 -6.94
C ILE A 730 -6.40 -24.27 -8.14
N PRO A 731 -6.75 -25.45 -8.66
CA PRO A 731 -6.22 -25.94 -9.93
C PRO A 731 -6.70 -25.06 -11.09
N CYS A 732 -5.88 -24.98 -12.14
CA CYS A 732 -6.21 -24.28 -13.37
C CYS A 732 -5.81 -25.16 -14.56
N ASP A 733 -6.82 -25.63 -15.28
CA ASP A 733 -6.66 -26.66 -16.32
C ASP A 733 -7.16 -26.16 -17.68
N VAL A 734 -6.83 -26.89 -18.74
CA VAL A 734 -7.57 -26.79 -19.99
C VAL A 734 -8.94 -27.40 -19.77
N THR A 735 -10.01 -26.78 -20.29
CA THR A 735 -11.40 -27.19 -20.02
C THR A 735 -11.65 -28.69 -20.19
N GLU A 736 -11.18 -29.27 -21.28
CA GLU A 736 -11.40 -30.70 -21.54
C GLU A 736 -10.64 -31.61 -20.56
N ASP A 737 -9.46 -31.20 -20.10
CA ASP A 737 -8.59 -32.04 -19.28
C ASP A 737 -9.13 -32.24 -17.86
N LYS A 738 -10.01 -31.34 -17.41
CA LYS A 738 -10.63 -31.42 -16.07
C LYS A 738 -11.33 -32.76 -15.80
N LYS A 739 -11.97 -33.36 -16.82
CA LYS A 739 -12.61 -34.68 -16.70
C LYS A 739 -11.62 -35.82 -16.44
N HIS A 740 -10.34 -35.61 -16.75
CA HIS A 740 -9.26 -36.58 -16.59
C HIS A 740 -8.47 -36.41 -15.27
N ILE A 741 -8.68 -35.32 -14.54
CA ILE A 741 -7.87 -34.96 -13.36
C ILE A 741 -8.70 -35.03 -12.08
N ASP A 742 -9.61 -34.08 -11.87
CA ASP A 742 -10.23 -33.81 -10.56
C ASP A 742 -11.75 -33.53 -10.62
N LEU A 743 -12.45 -33.93 -11.69
CA LEU A 743 -13.90 -33.77 -11.80
C LEU A 743 -14.68 -34.31 -10.58
N SER A 744 -14.17 -35.36 -9.93
CA SER A 744 -14.76 -36.00 -8.76
C SER A 744 -14.71 -35.16 -7.48
N THR A 745 -14.00 -34.03 -7.46
CA THR A 745 -14.00 -33.12 -6.29
C THR A 745 -15.23 -32.21 -6.23
N GLU A 746 -16.19 -32.38 -7.16
CA GLU A 746 -17.44 -31.61 -7.29
C GLU A 746 -17.21 -30.09 -7.16
N PRO A 747 -16.25 -29.49 -7.89
CA PRO A 747 -15.81 -28.14 -7.60
C PRO A 747 -16.77 -27.06 -8.15
N LEU A 748 -16.76 -25.91 -7.49
CA LEU A 748 -17.16 -24.64 -8.12
C LEU A 748 -16.17 -24.33 -9.24
N THR A 749 -16.61 -24.45 -10.50
CA THR A 749 -15.72 -24.33 -11.65
C THR A 749 -15.99 -23.02 -12.38
N LEU A 750 -15.03 -22.09 -12.38
CA LEU A 750 -15.12 -20.89 -13.23
C LEU A 750 -14.55 -21.20 -14.61
N VAL A 751 -15.38 -21.07 -15.64
CA VAL A 751 -15.08 -21.44 -17.02
C VAL A 751 -14.91 -20.17 -17.85
N MET A 752 -13.70 -19.93 -18.35
CA MET A 752 -13.39 -18.79 -19.23
C MET A 752 -13.58 -19.20 -20.70
N ALA A 753 -14.59 -18.66 -21.37
CA ALA A 753 -15.12 -19.18 -22.64
C ALA A 753 -15.46 -18.10 -23.70
N SER A 754 -14.80 -16.95 -23.68
CA SER A 754 -14.95 -15.91 -24.69
C SER A 754 -14.09 -16.15 -25.94
N ASP A 755 -14.49 -15.59 -27.08
CA ASP A 755 -13.77 -15.66 -28.37
C ASP A 755 -13.34 -17.08 -28.78
N LEU A 756 -14.14 -18.09 -28.44
CA LEU A 756 -13.85 -19.47 -28.82
C LEU A 756 -14.25 -19.74 -30.28
N PRO A 757 -13.42 -20.46 -31.06
CA PRO A 757 -13.83 -21.01 -32.35
C PRO A 757 -15.04 -21.94 -32.21
N GLU A 758 -15.87 -22.03 -33.25
CA GLU A 758 -17.15 -22.76 -33.23
C GLU A 758 -17.04 -24.22 -32.76
N MET A 759 -15.99 -24.94 -33.18
CA MET A 759 -15.76 -26.31 -32.71
C MET A 759 -15.47 -26.37 -31.20
N VAL A 760 -14.65 -25.45 -30.70
CA VAL A 760 -14.19 -25.43 -29.30
C VAL A 760 -15.30 -24.99 -28.34
N VAL A 761 -16.17 -24.06 -28.75
CA VAL A 761 -17.33 -23.67 -27.93
C VAL A 761 -18.33 -24.81 -27.77
N MET A 762 -18.58 -25.59 -28.83
CA MET A 762 -19.46 -26.77 -28.75
C MET A 762 -18.92 -27.83 -27.77
N ASP A 763 -17.61 -28.09 -27.83
CA ASP A 763 -16.96 -28.99 -26.87
C ASP A 763 -17.01 -28.42 -25.44
N THR A 764 -16.78 -27.11 -25.29
CA THR A 764 -16.87 -26.43 -23.97
C THR A 764 -18.28 -26.53 -23.38
N VAL A 765 -19.34 -26.35 -24.17
CA VAL A 765 -20.74 -26.52 -23.74
C VAL A 765 -21.01 -27.95 -23.26
N LYS A 766 -20.49 -28.94 -23.99
CA LYS A 766 -20.57 -30.34 -23.60
C LYS A 766 -19.85 -30.59 -22.27
N GLU A 767 -18.64 -30.08 -22.09
CA GLU A 767 -17.89 -30.25 -20.83
C GLU A 767 -18.57 -29.55 -19.65
N VAL A 768 -19.12 -28.34 -19.82
CA VAL A 768 -19.94 -27.67 -18.79
C VAL A 768 -21.14 -28.51 -18.37
N THR A 769 -21.80 -29.17 -19.33
CA THR A 769 -22.91 -30.08 -19.07
C THR A 769 -22.45 -31.30 -18.24
N ILE A 770 -21.28 -31.85 -18.55
CA ILE A 770 -20.67 -32.96 -17.79
C ILE A 770 -20.34 -32.49 -16.36
N PHE A 771 -19.74 -31.31 -16.19
CA PHE A 771 -19.42 -30.77 -14.86
C PHE A 771 -20.67 -30.69 -13.99
N LYS A 772 -21.77 -30.14 -14.54
CA LYS A 772 -23.05 -30.05 -13.83
C LYS A 772 -23.68 -31.42 -13.54
N ALA A 773 -23.60 -32.36 -14.47
CA ALA A 773 -24.12 -33.72 -14.30
C ALA A 773 -23.40 -34.52 -13.19
N HIS A 774 -22.15 -34.15 -12.88
CA HIS A 774 -21.34 -34.73 -11.81
C HIS A 774 -21.28 -33.83 -10.56
N ASN A 775 -22.38 -33.13 -10.23
CA ASN A 775 -22.54 -32.26 -9.07
C ASN A 775 -21.57 -31.06 -8.97
N GLY A 776 -20.76 -30.81 -10.01
CA GLY A 776 -19.99 -29.57 -10.12
C GLY A 776 -20.91 -28.37 -10.30
N SER A 777 -20.40 -27.18 -9.96
CA SER A 777 -21.13 -25.92 -10.14
C SER A 777 -20.39 -25.03 -11.15
N PRO A 778 -20.62 -25.21 -12.46
CA PRO A 778 -19.94 -24.44 -13.48
C PRO A 778 -20.53 -23.02 -13.60
N ILE A 779 -19.71 -21.99 -13.39
CA ILE A 779 -20.02 -20.59 -13.69
C ILE A 779 -19.25 -20.21 -14.95
N VAL A 780 -19.95 -19.82 -16.00
CA VAL A 780 -19.33 -19.55 -17.32
C VAL A 780 -19.21 -18.06 -17.57
N PHE A 781 -18.00 -17.60 -17.89
CA PHE A 781 -17.71 -16.28 -18.42
C PHE A 781 -17.70 -16.38 -19.94
N CYS A 782 -18.54 -15.62 -20.64
CA CYS A 782 -18.62 -15.69 -22.10
C CYS A 782 -19.12 -14.38 -22.70
N ALA A 783 -19.00 -14.26 -24.02
CA ALA A 783 -19.48 -13.09 -24.76
C ALA A 783 -21.01 -12.90 -24.60
N GLY A 784 -21.45 -11.64 -24.64
CA GLY A 784 -22.86 -11.27 -24.45
C GLY A 784 -23.85 -11.94 -25.40
N ASP A 785 -23.41 -12.28 -26.60
CA ASP A 785 -24.21 -12.96 -27.64
C ASP A 785 -24.17 -14.50 -27.57
N GLU A 786 -23.36 -15.07 -26.67
CA GLU A 786 -23.19 -16.51 -26.57
C GLU A 786 -24.22 -17.14 -25.62
N THR A 787 -25.34 -17.62 -26.15
CA THR A 787 -26.47 -18.11 -25.33
C THR A 787 -26.43 -19.61 -25.03
N ARG A 788 -25.50 -20.38 -25.63
CA ARG A 788 -25.48 -21.85 -25.48
C ARG A 788 -25.21 -22.31 -24.05
N PHE A 789 -24.57 -21.47 -23.23
CA PHE A 789 -24.29 -21.78 -21.82
C PHE A 789 -25.48 -21.55 -20.87
N ASP A 790 -26.49 -20.76 -21.28
CA ASP A 790 -27.54 -20.22 -20.39
C ASP A 790 -28.41 -21.30 -19.73
N HIS A 791 -28.48 -22.49 -20.32
CA HIS A 791 -29.27 -23.61 -19.80
C HIS A 791 -28.43 -24.78 -19.27
N VAL A 792 -27.11 -24.76 -19.47
CA VAL A 792 -26.21 -25.85 -19.06
C VAL A 792 -25.31 -25.44 -17.88
N ALA A 793 -25.04 -24.15 -17.70
CA ALA A 793 -24.27 -23.65 -16.57
C ALA A 793 -25.14 -23.50 -15.31
N GLU A 794 -24.48 -23.29 -14.18
CA GLU A 794 -25.13 -22.91 -12.92
C GLU A 794 -25.38 -21.39 -12.87
N ALA A 795 -24.45 -20.61 -13.42
CA ALA A 795 -24.63 -19.20 -13.73
C ALA A 795 -23.79 -18.81 -14.96
N VAL A 796 -24.20 -17.75 -15.66
CA VAL A 796 -23.45 -17.20 -16.78
C VAL A 796 -23.18 -15.72 -16.54
N ILE A 797 -21.91 -15.33 -16.65
CA ILE A 797 -21.44 -13.94 -16.60
C ILE A 797 -21.12 -13.51 -18.02
N LYS A 798 -21.89 -12.55 -18.52
CA LYS A 798 -21.76 -12.01 -19.88
C LYS A 798 -20.75 -10.86 -19.88
N VAL A 799 -19.80 -10.90 -20.80
CA VAL A 799 -18.84 -9.82 -21.07
C VAL A 799 -18.95 -9.34 -22.52
N PRO A 800 -18.60 -8.09 -22.84
CA PRO A 800 -18.66 -7.61 -24.21
C PRO A 800 -17.52 -8.20 -25.07
N ARG A 801 -17.60 -8.00 -26.38
CA ARG A 801 -16.50 -8.28 -27.32
C ARG A 801 -15.69 -7.03 -27.61
N VAL A 802 -14.39 -7.20 -27.78
CA VAL A 802 -13.46 -6.16 -28.23
C VAL A 802 -12.74 -6.58 -29.52
N GLY A 803 -12.45 -7.87 -29.69
CA GLY A 803 -11.69 -8.39 -30.82
C GLY A 803 -10.17 -8.20 -30.66
N GLY A 804 -9.42 -8.33 -31.76
CA GLY A 804 -7.95 -8.19 -31.74
C GLY A 804 -7.19 -9.22 -30.88
N GLY A 805 -7.89 -10.27 -30.42
CA GLY A 805 -7.36 -11.27 -29.49
C GLY A 805 -7.27 -10.79 -28.04
N LEU A 806 -8.08 -9.79 -27.67
CA LEU A 806 -8.09 -9.16 -26.34
C LEU A 806 -9.33 -9.53 -25.50
N ASP A 807 -10.27 -10.34 -26.02
CA ASP A 807 -11.53 -10.65 -25.32
C ASP A 807 -11.31 -11.30 -23.93
N PHE A 808 -10.25 -12.10 -23.76
CA PHE A 808 -9.89 -12.70 -22.47
C PHE A 808 -9.58 -11.66 -21.38
N VAL A 809 -9.21 -10.43 -21.75
CA VAL A 809 -8.98 -9.33 -20.80
C VAL A 809 -10.28 -8.97 -20.08
N LEU A 810 -11.41 -8.97 -20.81
CA LEU A 810 -12.72 -8.61 -20.26
C LEU A 810 -13.25 -9.69 -19.30
N GLU A 811 -12.99 -10.96 -19.61
CA GLU A 811 -13.24 -12.07 -18.67
C GLU A 811 -12.38 -11.95 -17.41
N THR A 812 -11.12 -11.52 -17.56
CA THR A 812 -10.23 -11.30 -16.43
C THR A 812 -10.75 -10.19 -15.52
N VAL A 813 -11.23 -9.06 -16.08
CA VAL A 813 -11.87 -7.98 -15.32
C VAL A 813 -13.09 -8.49 -14.55
N ALA A 814 -13.97 -9.23 -15.22
CA ALA A 814 -15.14 -9.82 -14.57
C ALA A 814 -14.73 -10.81 -13.47
N GLY A 815 -13.71 -11.63 -13.70
CA GLY A 815 -13.18 -12.58 -12.72
C GLY A 815 -12.47 -11.92 -11.53
N HIS A 816 -11.75 -10.82 -11.74
CA HIS A 816 -11.16 -9.99 -10.68
C HIS A 816 -12.27 -9.43 -9.78
N TRP A 817 -13.30 -8.82 -10.38
CA TRP A 817 -14.43 -8.29 -9.62
C TRP A 817 -15.22 -9.39 -8.89
N TRP A 818 -15.44 -10.54 -9.55
CA TRP A 818 -16.03 -11.72 -8.92
C TRP A 818 -15.21 -12.17 -7.70
N GLY A 819 -13.89 -12.16 -7.81
CA GLY A 819 -12.97 -12.52 -6.73
C GLY A 819 -13.03 -11.59 -5.53
N VAL A 820 -13.08 -10.28 -5.76
CA VAL A 820 -13.30 -9.29 -4.69
C VAL A 820 -14.63 -9.54 -3.98
N CYS A 821 -15.71 -9.74 -4.74
CA CYS A 821 -17.03 -10.02 -4.19
C CYS A 821 -17.07 -11.35 -3.40
N ALA A 822 -16.40 -12.38 -3.91
CA ALA A 822 -16.29 -13.68 -3.26
C ALA A 822 -15.55 -13.57 -1.93
N ALA A 823 -14.44 -12.84 -1.88
CA ALA A 823 -13.68 -12.61 -0.67
C ALA A 823 -14.49 -11.83 0.38
N LYS A 824 -15.22 -10.78 -0.03
CA LYS A 824 -16.13 -10.02 0.85
C LYS A 824 -17.26 -10.90 1.39
N ALA A 825 -17.85 -11.76 0.55
CA ALA A 825 -18.89 -12.69 0.96
C ALA A 825 -18.38 -13.67 2.02
N ILE A 826 -17.21 -14.29 1.80
CA ILE A 826 -16.58 -15.20 2.77
C ILE A 826 -16.27 -14.47 4.09
N ASP A 827 -15.71 -13.25 4.05
CA ASP A 827 -15.39 -12.47 5.25
C ASP A 827 -16.64 -12.15 6.08
N SER A 828 -17.74 -11.77 5.41
CA SER A 828 -18.99 -11.40 6.06
C SER A 828 -19.59 -12.52 6.94
N HIS A 829 -19.30 -13.79 6.62
CA HIS A 829 -19.77 -14.93 7.40
C HIS A 829 -19.00 -15.12 8.72
N ALA A 830 -17.91 -14.39 8.94
CA ALA A 830 -17.21 -14.34 10.21
C ALA A 830 -17.93 -13.48 11.27
N GLU A 831 -18.91 -12.67 10.88
CA GLU A 831 -19.53 -11.66 11.76
C GLU A 831 -20.16 -12.23 13.05
N PRO A 832 -20.93 -13.34 13.03
CA PRO A 832 -21.43 -13.95 14.26
C PRO A 832 -20.32 -14.36 15.23
N PHE A 833 -19.18 -14.81 14.71
CA PHE A 833 -18.03 -15.24 15.49
C PHE A 833 -17.28 -14.04 16.10
N ARG A 834 -17.18 -12.93 15.33
CA ARG A 834 -16.63 -11.65 15.82
C ARG A 834 -17.47 -11.12 16.97
N ALA A 835 -18.80 -11.12 16.83
CA ALA A 835 -19.72 -10.70 17.90
C ALA A 835 -19.55 -11.55 19.16
N ALA A 836 -19.49 -12.88 19.02
CA ALA A 836 -19.24 -13.79 20.15
C ALA A 836 -17.88 -13.56 20.82
N ARG A 837 -16.83 -13.28 20.03
CA ARG A 837 -15.49 -12.97 20.55
C ARG A 837 -15.45 -11.63 21.29
N VAL A 838 -16.15 -10.60 20.79
CA VAL A 838 -16.24 -9.29 21.45
C VAL A 838 -16.93 -9.41 22.81
N LEU A 839 -18.03 -10.15 22.86
CA LEU A 839 -18.71 -10.48 24.11
C LEU A 839 -17.74 -11.14 25.11
N LEU A 840 -17.03 -12.17 24.66
CA LEU A 840 -16.07 -12.90 25.49
C LEU A 840 -14.91 -12.02 25.97
N GLY A 841 -14.44 -11.08 25.13
CA GLY A 841 -13.42 -10.11 25.50
C GLY A 841 -13.83 -9.26 26.71
N LYS A 842 -15.08 -8.76 26.72
CA LYS A 842 -15.62 -7.98 27.86
C LYS A 842 -15.67 -8.77 29.16
N VAL A 843 -15.95 -10.08 29.08
CA VAL A 843 -15.97 -10.98 30.24
C VAL A 843 -14.55 -11.27 30.75
N ILE A 844 -13.58 -11.38 29.85
CA ILE A 844 -12.18 -11.61 30.24
C ILE A 844 -11.59 -10.38 30.92
N GLU A 845 -11.92 -9.17 30.43
CA GLU A 845 -11.53 -7.92 31.06
C GLU A 845 -12.22 -7.70 32.42
N ASP A 846 -13.49 -8.07 32.52
CA ASP A 846 -14.28 -7.95 33.74
C ASP A 846 -15.19 -9.16 33.94
N THR A 847 -14.73 -10.09 34.78
CA THR A 847 -15.44 -11.34 35.08
C THR A 847 -16.82 -11.12 35.71
N ALA A 848 -17.12 -9.93 36.24
CA ALA A 848 -18.45 -9.60 36.76
C ALA A 848 -19.51 -9.51 35.64
N LYS A 849 -19.08 -9.34 34.39
CA LYS A 849 -19.96 -9.32 33.21
C LYS A 849 -20.31 -10.70 32.67
N TRP A 850 -19.96 -11.77 33.38
CA TRP A 850 -20.26 -13.14 32.96
C TRP A 850 -21.77 -13.42 32.92
N ASP A 851 -22.26 -13.77 31.72
CA ASP A 851 -23.61 -14.29 31.51
C ASP A 851 -23.54 -15.53 30.59
N ARG A 852 -23.84 -16.70 31.18
CA ARG A 852 -23.89 -17.98 30.47
C ARG A 852 -24.90 -17.97 29.31
N LYS A 853 -26.08 -17.38 29.52
CA LYS A 853 -27.16 -17.37 28.52
C LYS A 853 -26.79 -16.48 27.35
N GLU A 854 -26.22 -15.32 27.62
CA GLU A 854 -25.76 -14.40 26.57
C GLU A 854 -24.68 -15.07 25.69
N LEU A 855 -23.70 -15.74 26.31
CA LEU A 855 -22.70 -16.50 25.56
C LEU A 855 -23.33 -17.62 24.73
N LEU A 856 -24.22 -18.43 25.29
CA LEU A 856 -24.89 -19.51 24.56
C LEU A 856 -25.68 -19.00 23.34
N VAL A 857 -26.35 -17.85 23.44
CA VAL A 857 -27.05 -17.21 22.31
C VAL A 857 -26.05 -16.81 21.23
N ALA A 858 -24.94 -16.17 21.61
CA ALA A 858 -23.90 -15.77 20.65
C ALA A 858 -23.27 -16.99 19.94
N LEU A 859 -23.02 -18.08 20.67
CA LEU A 859 -22.51 -19.32 20.11
C LEU A 859 -23.54 -20.02 19.22
N ASN A 860 -24.83 -19.99 19.56
CA ASN A 860 -25.89 -20.55 18.72
C ASN A 860 -25.94 -19.86 17.35
N ASN A 861 -25.81 -18.53 17.30
CA ASN A 861 -25.74 -17.79 16.04
C ASN A 861 -24.55 -18.24 15.17
N CYS A 862 -23.42 -18.61 15.79
CA CYS A 862 -22.28 -19.18 15.08
C CYS A 862 -22.62 -20.57 14.52
N ILE A 863 -23.27 -21.44 15.31
CA ILE A 863 -23.68 -22.78 14.88
C ILE A 863 -24.73 -22.72 13.76
N ASP A 864 -25.73 -21.85 13.86
CA ASP A 864 -26.74 -21.65 12.80
C ASP A 864 -26.08 -21.21 11.49
N ARG A 865 -25.08 -20.34 11.57
CA ARG A 865 -24.29 -19.92 10.41
C ARG A 865 -23.55 -21.10 9.78
N ILE A 866 -22.97 -21.98 10.58
CA ILE A 866 -22.29 -23.20 10.09
C ILE A 866 -23.30 -24.14 9.44
N ALA A 867 -24.43 -24.40 10.10
CA ALA A 867 -25.46 -25.32 9.63
C ALA A 867 -26.09 -24.89 8.29
N SER A 868 -26.06 -23.59 7.97
CA SER A 868 -26.54 -23.06 6.69
C SER A 868 -25.65 -23.41 5.48
N GLY A 869 -24.45 -23.94 5.68
CA GLY A 869 -23.44 -24.18 4.64
C GLY A 869 -22.69 -22.92 4.19
N ALA A 870 -23.06 -21.73 4.68
CA ALA A 870 -22.43 -20.46 4.31
C ALA A 870 -20.97 -20.32 4.75
N THR A 871 -20.44 -21.28 5.51
CA THR A 871 -19.04 -21.31 5.95
C THR A 871 -18.22 -22.41 5.29
N ASP A 872 -18.82 -23.26 4.46
CA ASP A 872 -18.21 -24.49 3.91
C ASP A 872 -16.97 -24.21 3.07
N SER A 873 -16.92 -23.02 2.47
CA SER A 873 -15.78 -22.55 1.73
C SER A 873 -14.53 -22.41 2.59
N ALA A 874 -14.64 -21.97 3.84
CA ALA A 874 -13.49 -21.51 4.62
C ALA A 874 -13.31 -22.22 5.97
N LEU A 875 -14.41 -22.54 6.67
CA LEU A 875 -14.33 -23.04 8.04
C LEU A 875 -13.96 -24.53 8.08
N PRO A 876 -12.86 -24.92 8.75
CA PRO A 876 -12.52 -26.33 8.88
C PRO A 876 -13.53 -27.08 9.76
N ALA A 877 -13.90 -28.30 9.34
CA ALA A 877 -14.82 -29.16 10.09
C ALA A 877 -14.39 -29.38 11.55
N ARG A 878 -13.09 -29.44 11.83
CA ARG A 878 -12.55 -29.55 13.20
C ARG A 878 -12.92 -28.35 14.07
N VAL A 879 -12.90 -27.13 13.52
CA VAL A 879 -13.22 -25.90 14.26
C VAL A 879 -14.71 -25.88 14.57
N ALA A 880 -15.56 -26.20 13.57
CA ALA A 880 -16.99 -26.37 13.77
C ALA A 880 -17.30 -27.41 14.87
N ALA A 881 -16.68 -28.60 14.80
CA ALA A 881 -16.86 -29.65 15.80
C ALA A 881 -16.40 -29.22 17.21
N SER A 882 -15.29 -28.48 17.29
CA SER A 882 -14.78 -27.97 18.58
C SER A 882 -15.74 -26.97 19.20
N LEU A 883 -16.31 -26.08 18.38
CA LEU A 883 -17.31 -25.10 18.81
C LEU A 883 -18.58 -25.79 19.32
N SER A 884 -19.11 -26.76 18.56
CA SER A 884 -20.28 -27.54 18.97
C SER A 884 -20.03 -28.34 20.25
N ASN A 885 -18.83 -28.92 20.40
CA ASN A 885 -18.47 -29.69 21.60
C ASN A 885 -18.37 -28.79 22.85
N TYR A 886 -17.78 -27.59 22.71
CA TYR A 886 -17.77 -26.61 23.80
C TYR A 886 -19.18 -26.17 24.19
N MET A 887 -20.03 -25.86 23.20
CA MET A 887 -21.41 -25.46 23.45
C MET A 887 -22.20 -26.57 24.14
N LEU A 888 -22.08 -27.82 23.68
CA LEU A 888 -22.69 -28.98 24.32
C LEU A 888 -22.21 -29.15 25.77
N TRP A 889 -20.90 -28.99 26.01
CA TRP A 889 -20.34 -29.05 27.36
C TRP A 889 -20.93 -27.96 28.27
N LEU A 890 -21.00 -26.71 27.79
CA LEU A 890 -21.51 -25.55 28.56
C LEU A 890 -23.01 -25.65 28.85
N VAL A 891 -23.80 -26.20 27.92
CA VAL A 891 -25.23 -26.49 28.12
C VAL A 891 -25.46 -27.52 29.22
N ASN A 892 -24.53 -28.48 29.39
CA ASN A 892 -24.60 -29.50 30.44
C ASN A 892 -24.03 -29.06 31.81
N GLN A 893 -23.52 -27.82 31.92
CA GLN A 893 -23.09 -27.28 33.21
C GLN A 893 -24.26 -26.67 34.00
N SER A 894 -24.04 -26.49 35.31
CA SER A 894 -24.98 -25.78 36.19
C SER A 894 -25.30 -24.39 35.65
N GLU A 895 -26.54 -23.92 35.82
CA GLU A 895 -26.94 -22.54 35.52
C GLU A 895 -26.11 -21.51 36.31
N ALA A 896 -25.56 -21.90 37.45
CA ALA A 896 -24.75 -21.06 38.32
C ALA A 896 -23.23 -21.18 38.11
N ILE A 897 -22.76 -21.79 37.01
CA ILE A 897 -21.32 -21.90 36.69
C ILE A 897 -20.66 -20.51 36.67
N CYS A 898 -19.50 -20.39 37.32
CA CYS A 898 -18.75 -19.14 37.36
C CYS A 898 -17.79 -18.99 36.16
N ALA A 899 -17.37 -17.75 35.88
CA ALA A 899 -16.47 -17.45 34.76
C ALA A 899 -15.15 -18.26 34.79
N SER A 900 -14.59 -18.48 35.99
CA SER A 900 -13.32 -19.20 36.15
C SER A 900 -13.41 -20.70 35.78
N GLU A 901 -14.60 -21.29 35.87
CA GLU A 901 -14.85 -22.69 35.54
C GLU A 901 -15.35 -22.87 34.09
N ALA A 902 -15.78 -21.78 33.44
CA ALA A 902 -16.40 -21.78 32.13
C ALA A 902 -15.44 -22.00 30.95
N ARG A 903 -14.15 -22.27 31.19
CA ARG A 903 -13.13 -22.54 30.16
C ARG A 903 -13.07 -21.47 29.07
N LEU A 904 -13.11 -20.19 29.46
CA LEU A 904 -13.18 -19.05 28.52
C LEU A 904 -12.00 -19.01 27.54
N ALA A 905 -10.82 -19.48 27.94
CA ALA A 905 -9.65 -19.57 27.07
C ALA A 905 -9.84 -20.55 25.90
N ASP A 906 -10.54 -21.67 26.12
CA ASP A 906 -10.77 -22.68 25.08
C ASP A 906 -11.67 -22.11 23.99
N ILE A 907 -12.81 -21.52 24.38
CA ILE A 907 -13.74 -20.92 23.43
C ILE A 907 -13.16 -19.69 22.75
N LEU A 908 -12.36 -18.88 23.44
CA LEU A 908 -11.63 -17.77 22.81
C LEU A 908 -10.72 -18.28 21.69
N THR A 909 -9.99 -19.37 21.95
CA THR A 909 -9.09 -19.98 20.96
C THR A 909 -9.86 -20.50 19.76
N ILE A 910 -11.00 -21.16 19.97
CA ILE A 910 -11.86 -21.67 18.90
C ILE A 910 -12.43 -20.52 18.06
N LEU A 911 -12.97 -19.48 18.69
CA LEU A 911 -13.53 -18.31 18.01
C LEU A 911 -12.48 -17.55 17.22
N ASN A 912 -11.31 -17.32 17.81
CA ASN A 912 -10.18 -16.70 17.12
C ASN A 912 -9.80 -17.52 15.88
N LYS A 913 -9.74 -18.85 16.00
CA LYS A 913 -9.45 -19.71 14.86
C LYS A 913 -10.52 -19.65 13.77
N ALA A 914 -11.80 -19.64 14.14
CA ALA A 914 -12.89 -19.50 13.18
C ALA A 914 -12.81 -18.17 12.41
N ILE A 915 -12.64 -17.05 13.14
CA ILE A 915 -12.49 -15.72 12.56
C ILE A 915 -11.28 -15.68 11.62
N GLU A 916 -10.14 -16.23 12.05
CA GLU A 916 -8.91 -16.28 11.27
C GLU A 916 -9.08 -16.99 9.92
N GLU A 917 -9.82 -18.11 9.89
CA GLU A 917 -10.02 -18.89 8.66
C GLU A 917 -11.00 -18.26 7.68
N MET A 918 -11.96 -17.46 8.14
CA MET A 918 -12.95 -16.79 7.29
C MET A 918 -12.57 -15.36 6.90
N THR A 919 -11.76 -14.69 7.70
CA THR A 919 -11.41 -13.29 7.47
C THR A 919 -10.63 -13.12 6.16
N ARG A 920 -11.00 -12.12 5.34
CA ARG A 920 -10.32 -11.74 4.09
C ARG A 920 -9.90 -10.28 4.12
N PRO A 921 -8.62 -9.96 4.36
CA PRO A 921 -8.11 -8.61 4.17
C PRO A 921 -8.02 -8.29 2.67
N ILE A 922 -9.03 -7.62 2.10
CA ILE A 922 -9.17 -7.43 0.64
C ILE A 922 -7.98 -6.69 -0.01
N ASP A 923 -7.41 -5.67 0.64
CA ASP A 923 -6.27 -4.89 0.11
C ASP A 923 -4.90 -5.49 0.42
N THR A 924 -4.83 -6.50 1.29
CA THR A 924 -3.56 -7.13 1.71
C THR A 924 -3.63 -8.64 1.62
N ILE A 925 -2.57 -9.35 2.05
CA ILE A 925 -2.55 -10.81 2.05
C ILE A 925 -2.22 -11.26 3.48
N ARG A 926 -2.89 -12.32 3.97
CA ARG A 926 -2.76 -12.88 5.33
C ARG A 926 -1.31 -13.08 5.75
N HIS A 927 -0.46 -13.50 4.82
CA HIS A 927 1.00 -13.53 4.95
C HIS A 927 1.58 -12.81 3.73
N GLN A 928 2.28 -11.69 3.91
CA GLN A 928 2.94 -11.02 2.78
C GLN A 928 4.13 -11.87 2.35
N ALA A 929 4.05 -12.49 1.18
CA ALA A 929 5.23 -13.01 0.48
C ALA A 929 5.94 -11.92 -0.36
N LYS A 930 5.26 -10.81 -0.67
CA LYS A 930 5.81 -9.74 -1.53
C LYS A 930 6.93 -8.92 -0.87
N THR A 931 6.96 -8.81 0.46
CA THR A 931 8.08 -8.21 1.22
C THR A 931 9.14 -9.23 1.60
N VAL A 932 8.78 -10.52 1.67
CA VAL A 932 9.73 -11.62 1.94
C VAL A 932 10.77 -11.75 0.82
N THR A 933 10.46 -11.35 -0.41
CA THR A 933 11.43 -11.29 -1.53
C THR A 933 12.30 -10.03 -1.56
N VAL A 934 12.12 -9.10 -0.62
CA VAL A 934 12.98 -7.91 -0.49
C VAL A 934 14.03 -8.06 0.64
N GLY A 935 14.02 -9.13 1.44
CA GLY A 935 15.07 -9.21 2.46
C GLY A 935 15.27 -10.41 3.35
N ILE A 936 14.97 -11.63 2.90
CA ILE A 936 15.69 -12.77 3.48
C ILE A 936 17.00 -12.92 2.70
N SER A 937 18.07 -12.28 3.18
CA SER A 937 19.41 -12.78 2.89
C SER A 937 19.45 -14.21 3.42
N ARG A 938 19.36 -15.20 2.52
CA ARG A 938 19.73 -16.57 2.87
C ARG A 938 21.13 -16.49 3.50
N PRO A 939 21.37 -17.03 4.70
CA PRO A 939 22.72 -17.13 5.23
C PRO A 939 23.56 -17.82 4.15
N GLN A 940 24.64 -17.16 3.70
CA GLN A 940 25.70 -17.91 3.05
C GLN A 940 26.19 -18.90 4.10
N GLY A 941 26.22 -20.18 3.73
CA GLY A 941 26.42 -21.30 4.64
C GLY A 941 27.73 -21.28 5.41
#